data_AF-A0A4D6GY81-F1
#
_entry.id   AF-A0A4D6GY81-F1
#
_cell.length_a   1.000
_cell.length_b   1.000
_cell.length_c   1.000
_cell.angle_alpha   90.00
_cell.angle_beta   90.00
_cell.angle_gamma   90.00
#
_symmetry.space_group_name_H-M   'P 1'
#
loop_
_entity.id
_entity.type
_entity.pdbx_description
1 polymer ?
#
loop_
_entity_poly.entity_id
_entity_poly.type
_entity_poly.pdbx_seq_one_letter_code
_entity_poly.pdbx_strand_id
1 'polypeptide(L)'
;MNIRGVVTDVDTPASVDTQHGGRDVVTVRVRPDPGAEPVPVSLWGKWTETATYLDAGMELAVHDATEDGAGYATAASSWVVVEPEFVVDVTDIRSFVQCPRLYYLNKLSGLPLKYPVTKGTIVHEVFGDLLRGRDLEASVAQRVDEAGLELGLLGRSRAEVEADVRDNASAIEGWLQQGRLTDEDEWRSEYTLVSERFGIKGRCDAIRRGMPVELKTGKNTNREPRFHDKVQAACYALMLDEHGVPADTGTLLYTKNAAVDRSEASGDLSPAKEFSIGRGFLEFVVRERNHLAALEASDGPPTGYEADAKCDYCFEQDTCMVVSGRLDQESKAGRIGDPVPAEERAYFDELYDAIEAERGAIHDEYRKLWEQSPDERAADDRAVVGLSPAEQTELPDGRWRLTATRPGSAASKIREGDRVLASDGDPVAGRAEMARVERLDADRVEVTTDEPVSLCRLDVYPSELSVDRMLTALHDAVLKSDQRRTDLLFDRASPRFEGGDHDLIPNNDAQNAAVNRALNAEDFALVHGPPGTGKTYTIATLVQAFVARGDRVLVSAFTNRAVDNALDALRQQGHEDIVRVGTETGVRADMQDLRLDRSGDPGERAAALRSAPVVAATTATCGSRILRELEFDVVLVDEASQLTEPDTLAAINRGARFVLVGDHEQLPPVVRSGGRLSKSLFERLHETYPEASVMLDQQYRMSQRIQAFSSREFYDGQLRPASSEVAGQRLTDVGVDPGGAVHGGVTFYDVPGTDDAHVDPAEADRVADVVTAYVDAGLDPGEIGVIAPFRAQVAEIGRRTPAGVAVDTVDRFQGSSKEVIVVSFVARGTLEGPIFEDHRRVNVALSRAKKSLVLVGDERALRSEPLYDRMIDWADME
;
A
#
# COMPACT_ATOMS: atom_id res chain seq x y z
N MET A 1 35.43 -3.36 -15.08
CA MET A 1 34.32 -4.23 -15.51
C MET A 1 33.31 -4.28 -14.38
N ASN A 2 32.03 -4.50 -14.69
CA ASN A 2 31.01 -4.72 -13.67
C ASN A 2 30.75 -6.22 -13.58
N ILE A 3 30.84 -6.78 -12.38
CA ILE A 3 30.53 -8.17 -12.09
C ILE A 3 29.29 -8.16 -11.22
N ARG A 4 28.27 -8.93 -11.59
CA ARG A 4 27.03 -9.06 -10.83
C ARG A 4 26.61 -10.51 -10.87
N GLY A 5 26.11 -11.05 -9.76
CA GLY A 5 25.60 -12.42 -9.70
C GLY A 5 25.48 -12.98 -8.30
N VAL A 6 25.08 -14.25 -8.21
CA VAL A 6 24.80 -14.94 -6.94
C VAL A 6 26.10 -15.43 -6.30
N VAL A 7 26.27 -15.14 -5.02
CA VAL A 7 27.38 -15.63 -4.19
C VAL A 7 27.20 -17.13 -3.97
N THR A 8 28.26 -17.88 -4.25
CA THR A 8 28.27 -19.34 -4.11
C THR A 8 29.13 -19.81 -2.94
N ASP A 9 30.12 -19.01 -2.56
CA ASP A 9 31.11 -19.33 -1.54
C ASP A 9 31.86 -18.06 -1.12
N VAL A 10 32.25 -17.98 0.16
CA VAL A 10 32.98 -16.86 0.75
C VAL A 10 34.17 -17.42 1.52
N ASP A 11 35.39 -17.12 1.07
CA ASP A 11 36.61 -17.58 1.75
C ASP A 11 36.82 -16.84 3.09
N THR A 12 37.64 -17.40 3.99
CA THR A 12 38.05 -16.68 5.21
C THR A 12 38.99 -15.51 4.88
N PRO A 13 38.83 -14.33 5.52
CA PRO A 13 39.74 -13.20 5.31
C PRO A 13 41.20 -13.55 5.56
N ALA A 14 42.08 -13.11 4.67
CA ALA A 14 43.53 -13.29 4.78
C ALA A 14 44.24 -11.93 4.73
N SER A 15 45.30 -11.75 5.52
CA SER A 15 46.17 -10.58 5.44
C SER A 15 47.37 -10.88 4.56
N VAL A 16 47.60 -10.05 3.53
CA VAL A 16 48.70 -10.22 2.56
C VAL A 16 49.63 -9.02 2.64
N ASP A 17 50.94 -9.27 2.67
CA ASP A 17 51.95 -8.21 2.61
C ASP A 17 52.07 -7.68 1.17
N THR A 18 51.69 -6.41 0.99
CA THR A 18 51.84 -5.69 -0.28
C THR A 18 53.03 -4.73 -0.22
N GLN A 19 53.44 -4.21 -1.38
CA GLN A 19 54.45 -3.14 -1.48
C GLN A 19 54.09 -1.84 -0.72
N HIS A 20 52.85 -1.73 -0.24
CA HIS A 20 52.34 -0.59 0.54
C HIS A 20 51.98 -0.96 2.00
N GLY A 21 52.39 -2.16 2.47
CA GLY A 21 52.08 -2.70 3.80
C GLY A 21 51.12 -3.89 3.77
N GLY A 22 50.81 -4.45 4.95
CA GLY A 22 49.82 -5.52 5.10
C GLY A 22 48.42 -5.03 4.71
N ARG A 23 47.71 -5.81 3.91
CA ARG A 23 46.37 -5.49 3.41
C ARG A 23 45.48 -6.72 3.50
N ASP A 24 44.27 -6.55 4.00
CA ASP A 24 43.31 -7.64 4.05
C ASP A 24 42.68 -7.86 2.67
N VAL A 25 42.47 -9.14 2.36
CA VAL A 25 41.77 -9.62 1.17
C VAL A 25 40.84 -10.77 1.57
N VAL A 26 39.70 -10.83 0.90
CA VAL A 26 38.79 -11.97 0.96
C VAL A 26 38.33 -12.29 -0.45
N THR A 27 38.30 -13.56 -0.81
CA THR A 27 37.85 -14.00 -2.13
C THR A 27 36.42 -14.52 -2.01
N VAL A 28 35.54 -13.98 -2.84
CA VAL A 28 34.14 -14.39 -2.96
C VAL A 28 33.94 -15.02 -4.33
N ARG A 29 33.22 -16.15 -4.41
CA ARG A 29 32.89 -16.79 -5.69
C ARG A 29 31.50 -16.36 -6.13
N VAL A 30 31.42 -15.63 -7.23
CA VAL A 30 30.18 -15.08 -7.78
C VAL A 30 29.80 -15.82 -9.05
N ARG A 31 28.54 -16.25 -9.17
CA ARG A 31 27.98 -16.85 -10.38
C ARG A 31 27.17 -15.79 -11.15
N PRO A 32 27.65 -15.30 -12.30
CA PRO A 32 26.97 -14.22 -13.03
C PRO A 32 25.62 -14.62 -13.61
N ASP A 33 25.54 -15.81 -14.21
CA ASP A 33 24.34 -16.31 -14.87
C ASP A 33 23.97 -17.73 -14.42
N PRO A 34 22.68 -18.10 -14.46
CA PRO A 34 22.25 -19.48 -14.27
C PRO A 34 22.92 -20.41 -15.30
N GLY A 35 23.91 -21.19 -14.84
CA GLY A 35 24.68 -22.13 -15.68
C GLY A 35 26.12 -21.69 -15.98
N ALA A 36 26.53 -20.48 -15.62
CA ALA A 36 27.93 -20.06 -15.68
C ALA A 36 28.76 -20.68 -14.53
N GLU A 37 30.06 -20.89 -14.77
CA GLU A 37 30.99 -21.25 -13.69
C GLU A 37 31.20 -20.06 -12.75
N PRO A 38 31.22 -20.27 -11.42
CA PRO A 38 31.51 -19.18 -10.49
C PRO A 38 32.90 -18.60 -10.72
N VAL A 39 32.99 -17.27 -10.78
CA VAL A 39 34.24 -16.53 -10.93
C VAL A 39 34.71 -16.01 -9.56
N PRO A 40 36.01 -16.08 -9.23
CA PRO A 40 36.51 -15.53 -7.98
C PRO A 40 36.65 -14.01 -8.09
N VAL A 41 36.21 -13.32 -7.04
CA VAL A 41 36.27 -11.87 -6.89
C VAL A 41 36.97 -11.54 -5.57
N SER A 42 38.17 -10.98 -5.65
CA SER A 42 38.97 -10.58 -4.49
C SER A 42 38.57 -9.19 -4.01
N LEU A 43 37.94 -9.12 -2.85
CA LEU A 43 37.60 -7.87 -2.17
C LEU A 43 38.78 -7.42 -1.31
N TRP A 44 39.24 -6.19 -1.51
CA TRP A 44 40.42 -5.64 -0.84
C TRP A 44 40.09 -4.48 0.10
N GLY A 45 40.90 -4.33 1.14
CA GLY A 45 40.85 -3.18 2.03
C GLY A 45 39.54 -3.13 2.80
N LYS A 46 38.82 -2.00 2.76
CA LYS A 46 37.56 -1.84 3.51
C LYS A 46 36.44 -2.76 3.04
N TRP A 47 36.50 -3.25 1.80
CA TRP A 47 35.50 -4.15 1.24
C TRP A 47 35.58 -5.57 1.80
N THR A 48 36.65 -5.93 2.52
CA THR A 48 36.73 -7.23 3.18
C THR A 48 35.70 -7.41 4.28
N GLU A 49 35.26 -6.31 4.90
CA GLU A 49 34.20 -6.33 5.90
C GLU A 49 32.87 -6.77 5.33
N THR A 50 32.63 -6.52 4.03
CA THR A 50 31.42 -6.97 3.34
C THR A 50 31.28 -8.48 3.35
N ALA A 51 32.38 -9.23 3.38
CA ALA A 51 32.32 -10.68 3.48
C ALA A 51 31.88 -11.20 4.86
N THR A 52 31.84 -10.37 5.91
CA THR A 52 31.45 -10.83 7.26
C THR A 52 29.96 -11.06 7.43
N TYR A 53 29.15 -10.53 6.51
CA TYR A 53 27.69 -10.66 6.49
C TYR A 53 27.20 -11.15 5.12
N LEU A 54 28.10 -11.69 4.29
CA LEU A 54 27.75 -12.21 2.97
C LEU A 54 27.62 -13.72 3.04
N ASP A 55 26.47 -14.25 2.64
CA ASP A 55 26.21 -15.69 2.62
C ASP A 55 25.99 -16.21 1.19
N ALA A 56 26.14 -17.52 1.03
CA ALA A 56 25.82 -18.19 -0.22
C ALA A 56 24.32 -18.07 -0.51
N GLY A 57 23.96 -17.70 -1.73
CA GLY A 57 22.59 -17.40 -2.15
C GLY A 57 22.32 -15.90 -2.29
N MET A 58 23.08 -15.05 -1.60
CA MET A 58 22.94 -13.59 -1.74
C MET A 58 23.46 -13.09 -3.09
N GLU A 59 22.95 -11.96 -3.57
CA GLU A 59 23.47 -11.30 -4.76
C GLU A 59 24.61 -10.32 -4.44
N LEU A 60 25.67 -10.31 -5.26
CA LEU A 60 26.77 -9.35 -5.17
C LEU A 60 27.00 -8.65 -6.50
N ALA A 61 27.03 -7.32 -6.48
CA ALA A 61 27.49 -6.48 -7.57
C ALA A 61 28.82 -5.78 -7.20
N VAL A 62 29.83 -5.93 -8.06
CA VAL A 62 31.11 -5.23 -7.98
C VAL A 62 31.28 -4.37 -9.22
N HIS A 63 31.17 -3.06 -9.04
CA HIS A 63 31.36 -2.10 -10.11
C HIS A 63 32.83 -1.68 -10.22
N ASP A 64 33.27 -1.37 -11.44
CA ASP A 64 34.63 -0.90 -11.73
C ASP A 64 35.73 -1.86 -11.22
N ALA A 65 35.49 -3.17 -11.29
CA ALA A 65 36.46 -4.21 -10.95
C ALA A 65 37.58 -4.31 -12.00
N THR A 66 38.76 -4.75 -11.56
CA THR A 66 39.92 -5.05 -12.42
C THR A 66 40.11 -6.55 -12.56
N GLU A 67 40.45 -7.02 -13.76
CA GLU A 67 40.79 -8.42 -14.02
C GLU A 67 42.20 -8.74 -13.49
N ASP A 68 42.35 -9.84 -12.76
CA ASP A 68 43.61 -10.28 -12.18
C ASP A 68 43.84 -11.79 -12.40
N GLY A 69 44.20 -12.17 -13.63
CA GLY A 69 44.79 -13.46 -14.07
C GLY A 69 43.98 -14.75 -13.87
N ALA A 70 43.20 -14.85 -12.80
CA ALA A 70 42.38 -15.96 -12.36
C ALA A 70 40.93 -15.54 -12.01
N GLY A 71 40.61 -14.24 -12.08
CA GLY A 71 39.28 -13.69 -11.79
C GLY A 71 39.29 -12.16 -11.76
N TYR A 72 38.55 -11.59 -10.80
CA TYR A 72 38.40 -10.14 -10.64
C TYR A 72 38.86 -9.68 -9.27
N ALA A 73 39.21 -8.40 -9.13
CA ALA A 73 39.59 -7.78 -7.88
C ALA A 73 39.04 -6.36 -7.78
N THR A 74 38.70 -5.94 -6.56
CA THR A 74 38.33 -4.54 -6.30
C THR A 74 39.56 -3.63 -6.40
N ALA A 75 39.43 -2.52 -7.11
CA ALA A 75 40.36 -1.41 -7.18
C ALA A 75 39.90 -0.22 -6.31
N ALA A 76 40.68 0.86 -6.28
CA ALA A 76 40.35 2.06 -5.51
C ALA A 76 39.06 2.78 -6.01
N SER A 77 38.70 2.59 -7.28
CA SER A 77 37.46 3.11 -7.87
C SER A 77 36.26 2.18 -7.68
N SER A 78 36.48 0.93 -7.24
CA SER A 78 35.43 -0.08 -7.20
C SER A 78 34.41 0.18 -6.10
N TRP A 79 33.18 -0.22 -6.39
CA TRP A 79 32.08 -0.28 -5.44
C TRP A 79 31.63 -1.73 -5.30
N VAL A 80 31.31 -2.15 -4.07
CA VAL A 80 30.75 -3.47 -3.79
C VAL A 80 29.37 -3.24 -3.19
N VAL A 81 28.33 -3.85 -3.76
CA VAL A 81 26.93 -3.72 -3.37
C VAL A 81 26.36 -5.12 -3.17
N VAL A 82 25.78 -5.38 -2.00
CA VAL A 82 25.17 -6.67 -1.62
C VAL A 82 23.67 -6.55 -1.75
N GLU A 83 22.98 -7.47 -2.43
CA GLU A 83 21.55 -7.33 -2.74
C GLU A 83 21.23 -5.97 -3.39
N PRO A 84 21.83 -5.64 -4.55
CA PRO A 84 21.56 -4.37 -5.24
C PRO A 84 20.07 -4.19 -5.58
N GLU A 85 19.33 -5.30 -5.70
CA GLU A 85 17.89 -5.33 -5.96
C GLU A 85 17.02 -4.89 -4.78
N PHE A 86 17.52 -5.02 -3.55
CA PHE A 86 16.81 -4.58 -2.36
C PHE A 86 16.93 -3.06 -2.19
N VAL A 87 15.86 -2.32 -2.49
CA VAL A 87 15.92 -0.85 -2.52
C VAL A 87 15.79 -0.28 -1.10
N VAL A 88 16.87 0.29 -0.57
CA VAL A 88 16.93 0.80 0.82
C VAL A 88 16.62 2.30 0.85
N ASP A 89 15.71 2.72 1.74
CA ASP A 89 15.44 4.14 1.98
C ASP A 89 16.62 4.83 2.71
N VAL A 90 16.98 6.04 2.29
CA VAL A 90 18.06 6.83 2.94
C VAL A 90 17.83 6.99 4.44
N THR A 91 16.58 7.15 4.87
CA THR A 91 16.20 7.28 6.29
C THR A 91 16.46 6.01 7.09
N ASP A 92 16.44 4.85 6.44
CA ASP A 92 16.71 3.56 7.07
C ASP A 92 18.21 3.37 7.27
N ILE A 93 19.03 3.69 6.28
CA ILE A 93 20.50 3.70 6.42
C ILE A 93 20.92 4.66 7.55
N ARG A 94 20.33 5.87 7.61
CA ARG A 94 20.56 6.83 8.68
C ARG A 94 20.20 6.25 10.06
N SER A 95 19.06 5.59 10.16
CA SER A 95 18.58 4.98 11.42
C SER A 95 19.45 3.79 11.83
N PHE A 96 19.85 2.97 10.86
CA PHE A 96 20.74 1.82 11.05
C PHE A 96 22.11 2.24 11.59
N VAL A 97 22.73 3.28 11.03
CA VAL A 97 23.99 3.82 11.55
C VAL A 97 23.83 4.41 12.96
N GLN A 98 22.66 4.97 13.29
CA GLN A 98 22.39 5.43 14.65
C GLN A 98 22.28 4.25 15.63
N CYS A 99 21.60 3.18 15.22
CA CYS A 99 21.39 1.94 15.95
C CYS A 99 20.79 0.91 14.98
N PRO A 100 21.47 -0.20 14.65
CA PRO A 100 20.96 -1.19 13.69
C PRO A 100 19.55 -1.68 14.03
N ARG A 101 19.25 -1.82 15.32
CA ARG A 101 17.92 -2.22 15.82
C ARG A 101 16.80 -1.21 15.51
N LEU A 102 17.10 0.09 15.33
CA LEU A 102 16.08 1.10 15.01
C LEU A 102 15.39 0.85 13.67
N TYR A 103 16.12 0.33 12.69
CA TYR A 103 15.55 -0.01 11.38
C TYR A 103 14.38 -1.00 11.54
N TYR A 104 14.62 -2.09 12.27
CA TYR A 104 13.58 -3.08 12.59
C TYR A 104 12.43 -2.48 13.43
N LEU A 105 12.75 -1.72 14.49
CA LEU A 105 11.74 -1.14 15.37
C LEU A 105 10.81 -0.17 14.63
N ASN A 106 11.34 0.63 13.72
CA ASN A 106 10.56 1.58 12.94
C ASN A 106 9.54 0.87 12.02
N LYS A 107 9.88 -0.29 11.46
CA LYS A 107 8.95 -1.14 10.69
C LYS A 107 7.79 -1.66 11.54
N LEU A 108 8.08 -2.05 12.79
CA LEU A 108 7.10 -2.65 13.70
C LEU A 108 6.20 -1.64 14.43
N SER A 109 6.75 -0.51 14.88
CA SER A 109 5.96 0.45 15.67
C SER A 109 5.20 1.44 14.79
N GLY A 110 5.66 1.65 13.55
CA GLY A 110 5.21 2.73 12.68
C GLY A 110 5.46 4.11 13.29
N LEU A 111 5.22 5.18 12.52
CA LEU A 111 5.39 6.56 13.02
C LEU A 111 4.34 6.89 14.10
N PRO A 112 4.73 7.21 15.35
CA PRO A 112 3.79 7.51 16.41
C PRO A 112 3.26 8.95 16.31
N LEU A 113 2.05 9.19 16.83
CA LEU A 113 1.55 10.55 17.00
C LEU A 113 2.17 11.18 18.25
N LYS A 114 3.34 11.81 18.10
CA LYS A 114 3.97 12.62 19.16
C LYS A 114 4.27 14.02 18.66
N TYR A 115 4.12 15.01 19.55
CA TYR A 115 4.33 16.41 19.21
C TYR A 115 5.67 16.74 18.51
N PRO A 116 6.84 16.20 18.92
CA PRO A 116 8.09 16.45 18.20
C PRO A 116 8.06 16.00 16.72
N VAL A 117 7.33 14.93 16.41
CA VAL A 117 7.18 14.40 15.04
C VAL A 117 6.27 15.32 14.23
N THR A 118 5.07 15.62 14.74
CA THR A 118 4.11 16.52 14.05
C THR A 118 4.70 17.91 13.85
N LYS A 119 5.34 18.50 14.87
CA LYS A 119 6.08 19.76 14.71
C LYS A 119 7.19 19.65 13.67
N GLY A 120 7.91 18.53 13.70
CA GLY A 120 8.91 18.20 12.70
C GLY A 120 8.36 18.32 11.29
N THR A 121 7.25 17.63 11.00
CA THR A 121 6.56 17.67 9.71
C THR A 121 6.17 19.10 9.32
N ILE A 122 5.52 19.85 10.22
CA ILE A 122 5.11 21.24 9.94
C ILE A 122 6.32 22.11 9.58
N VAL A 123 7.44 21.97 10.30
CA VAL A 123 8.67 22.75 10.02
C VAL A 123 9.28 22.39 8.66
N HIS A 124 9.22 21.13 8.22
CA HIS A 124 9.69 20.75 6.87
C HIS A 124 8.77 21.30 5.78
N GLU A 125 7.45 21.28 5.98
CA GLU A 125 6.51 21.88 5.03
C GLU A 125 6.70 23.39 4.91
N VAL A 126 6.89 24.09 6.04
CA VAL A 126 7.25 25.51 6.05
C VAL A 126 8.59 25.76 5.35
N PHE A 127 9.58 24.88 5.52
CA PHE A 127 10.85 24.98 4.78
C PHE A 127 10.63 24.92 3.26
N GLY A 128 9.86 23.94 2.79
CA GLY A 128 9.51 23.83 1.37
C GLY A 128 8.76 25.07 0.85
N ASP A 129 7.81 25.60 1.63
CA ASP A 129 7.10 26.84 1.31
C ASP A 129 8.06 28.04 1.15
N LEU A 130 9.02 28.19 2.07
CA LEU A 130 10.03 29.27 2.01
C LEU A 130 10.97 29.15 0.80
N LEU A 131 11.34 27.92 0.42
CA LEU A 131 12.14 27.67 -0.80
C LEU A 131 11.38 28.09 -2.06
N ARG A 132 10.06 27.89 -2.08
CA ARG A 132 9.15 28.36 -3.14
C ARG A 132 8.80 29.85 -3.03
N GLY A 133 9.46 30.59 -2.14
CA GLY A 133 9.32 32.04 -2.03
C GLY A 133 8.08 32.52 -1.27
N ARG A 134 7.38 31.63 -0.55
CA ARG A 134 6.22 32.01 0.27
C ARG A 134 6.65 32.79 1.51
N ASP A 135 5.72 33.60 2.02
CA ASP A 135 5.92 34.36 3.26
C ASP A 135 5.96 33.44 4.49
N LEU A 136 6.87 33.72 5.43
CA LEU A 136 7.08 32.89 6.61
C LEU A 136 5.82 32.78 7.47
N GLU A 137 5.21 33.91 7.83
CA GLU A 137 4.06 33.94 8.74
C GLU A 137 2.84 33.27 8.11
N ALA A 138 2.60 33.54 6.82
CA ALA A 138 1.53 32.89 6.07
C ALA A 138 1.73 31.37 6.00
N SER A 139 2.96 30.91 5.78
CA SER A 139 3.30 29.48 5.70
C SER A 139 3.11 28.81 7.06
N VAL A 140 3.61 29.40 8.15
CA VAL A 140 3.42 28.87 9.52
C VAL A 140 1.93 28.78 9.85
N ALA A 141 1.17 29.86 9.62
CA ALA A 141 -0.25 29.89 9.93
C ALA A 141 -1.06 28.84 9.16
N GLN A 142 -0.73 28.63 7.87
CA GLN A 142 -1.37 27.61 7.04
C GLN A 142 -1.01 26.19 7.48
N ARG A 143 0.28 25.87 7.63
CA ARG A 143 0.71 24.49 7.97
C ARG A 143 0.26 24.07 9.36
N VAL A 144 0.19 25.01 10.30
CA VAL A 144 -0.41 24.73 11.63
C VAL A 144 -1.93 24.54 11.53
N ASP A 145 -2.62 25.31 10.66
CA ASP A 145 -4.05 25.10 10.39
C ASP A 145 -4.31 23.70 9.84
N GLU A 146 -3.54 23.29 8.84
CA GLU A 146 -3.64 21.99 8.17
C GLU A 146 -3.41 20.82 9.14
N ALA A 147 -2.56 21.02 10.15
CA ALA A 147 -2.27 20.04 11.20
C ALA A 147 -3.26 20.05 12.38
N GLY A 148 -4.35 20.84 12.33
CA GLY A 148 -5.27 21.08 13.44
C GLY A 148 -5.70 19.81 14.18
N LEU A 149 -6.16 18.78 13.46
CA LEU A 149 -6.58 17.50 14.06
C LEU A 149 -5.47 16.81 14.87
N GLU A 150 -4.26 16.70 14.32
CA GLU A 150 -3.14 16.06 15.01
C GLU A 150 -2.76 16.83 16.27
N LEU A 151 -2.72 18.16 16.17
CA LEU A 151 -2.42 19.04 17.31
C LEU A 151 -3.48 18.91 18.40
N GLY A 152 -4.76 18.80 18.01
CA GLY A 152 -5.87 18.62 18.95
C GLY A 152 -5.82 17.29 19.68
N LEU A 153 -5.48 16.22 18.97
CA LEU A 153 -5.28 14.89 19.58
C LEU A 153 -4.11 14.91 20.57
N LEU A 154 -3.06 15.68 20.26
CA LEU A 154 -1.91 15.94 21.13
C LEU A 154 -2.19 16.95 22.26
N GLY A 155 -3.38 17.55 22.32
CA GLY A 155 -3.75 18.55 23.32
C GLY A 155 -3.00 19.87 23.20
N ARG A 156 -2.56 20.25 21.99
CA ARG A 156 -1.81 21.48 21.71
C ARG A 156 -2.72 22.55 21.13
N SER A 157 -2.51 23.79 21.55
CA SER A 157 -3.24 24.94 20.99
C SER A 157 -2.54 25.48 19.74
N ARG A 158 -3.31 26.05 18.81
CA ARG A 158 -2.77 26.66 17.58
C ARG A 158 -1.68 27.70 17.89
N ALA A 159 -1.96 28.64 18.78
CA ALA A 159 -1.06 29.74 19.11
C ALA A 159 0.28 29.27 19.71
N GLU A 160 0.25 28.23 20.55
CA GLU A 160 1.45 27.62 21.11
C GLU A 160 2.34 27.02 20.03
N VAL A 161 1.72 26.29 19.09
CA VAL A 161 2.46 25.60 18.03
C VAL A 161 2.99 26.58 16.99
N GLU A 162 2.20 27.59 16.60
CA GLU A 162 2.67 28.67 15.72
C GLU A 162 3.90 29.38 16.30
N ALA A 163 3.93 29.63 17.61
CA ALA A 163 5.11 30.20 18.27
C ALA A 163 6.34 29.29 18.17
N ASP A 164 6.20 28.01 18.54
CA ASP A 164 7.30 27.03 18.51
C ASP A 164 7.81 26.75 17.09
N VAL A 165 6.92 26.70 16.09
CA VAL A 165 7.29 26.54 14.68
C VAL A 165 8.00 27.80 14.16
N ARG A 166 7.49 29.00 14.49
CA ARG A 166 8.12 30.28 14.10
C ARG A 166 9.56 30.37 14.60
N ASP A 167 9.82 29.99 15.85
CA ASP A 167 11.17 29.98 16.42
C ASP A 167 12.16 29.11 15.61
N ASN A 168 11.68 28.02 15.03
CA ASN A 168 12.48 27.16 14.15
C ASN A 168 12.62 27.76 12.74
N ALA A 169 11.53 28.28 12.20
CA ALA A 169 11.45 28.72 10.83
C ALA A 169 12.17 30.06 10.57
N SER A 170 12.27 30.95 11.55
CA SER A 170 13.09 32.18 11.43
C SER A 170 14.58 31.88 11.22
N ALA A 171 15.08 30.74 11.74
CA ALA A 171 16.44 30.28 11.48
C ALA A 171 16.67 29.95 10.00
N ILE A 172 15.67 29.31 9.40
CA ILE A 172 15.65 28.90 8.00
C ILE A 172 15.63 30.13 7.11
N GLU A 173 14.69 31.05 7.38
CA GLU A 173 14.57 32.30 6.62
C GLU A 173 15.87 33.12 6.68
N GLY A 174 16.46 33.29 7.87
CA GLY A 174 17.73 33.99 8.04
C GLY A 174 18.88 33.34 7.27
N TRP A 175 18.93 32.00 7.20
CA TRP A 175 19.92 31.27 6.41
C TRP A 175 19.69 31.42 4.90
N LEU A 176 18.44 31.33 4.43
CA LEU A 176 18.09 31.56 3.03
C LEU A 176 18.44 32.97 2.57
N GLN A 177 18.21 33.98 3.42
CA GLN A 177 18.55 35.39 3.12
C GLN A 177 20.06 35.64 3.03
N GLN A 178 20.89 34.93 3.81
CA GLN A 178 22.36 35.02 3.69
C GLN A 178 22.87 34.54 2.32
N GLY A 179 22.10 33.70 1.62
CA GLY A 179 22.44 33.12 0.32
C GLY A 179 21.97 33.91 -0.90
N ARG A 180 20.93 34.75 -0.79
CA ARG A 180 20.31 35.49 -1.92
C ARG A 180 21.14 36.65 -2.48
N LEU A 181 22.45 36.73 -2.20
CA LEU A 181 23.34 37.82 -2.65
C LEU A 181 23.83 37.67 -4.11
N THR A 182 23.46 36.60 -4.80
CA THR A 182 23.76 36.37 -6.23
C THR A 182 22.52 35.89 -6.97
N ASP A 183 22.20 36.49 -8.12
CA ASP A 183 20.99 36.23 -8.95
C ASP A 183 20.95 34.82 -9.61
N GLU A 184 21.85 33.90 -9.23
CA GLU A 184 22.07 32.59 -9.89
C GLU A 184 21.96 31.37 -8.94
N ASP A 185 21.44 31.52 -7.71
CA ASP A 185 21.25 30.36 -6.81
C ASP A 185 20.01 29.54 -7.21
N GLU A 186 20.20 28.49 -8.03
CA GLU A 186 19.18 27.48 -8.32
C GLU A 186 18.97 26.59 -7.09
N TRP A 187 17.77 26.66 -6.50
CA TRP A 187 17.29 25.77 -5.46
C TRP A 187 16.38 24.72 -6.06
N ARG A 188 16.40 23.52 -5.48
CA ARG A 188 15.36 22.52 -5.71
C ARG A 188 14.90 22.00 -4.37
N SER A 189 13.59 21.93 -4.19
CA SER A 189 12.98 21.36 -2.99
C SER A 189 12.60 19.90 -3.24
N GLU A 190 12.71 19.06 -2.21
CA GLU A 190 12.00 17.78 -2.16
C GLU A 190 12.32 16.80 -3.33
N TYR A 191 13.58 16.80 -3.77
CA TYR A 191 14.04 16.08 -4.96
C TYR A 191 14.09 14.57 -4.71
N THR A 192 13.33 13.80 -5.50
CA THR A 192 13.26 12.34 -5.38
C THR A 192 14.40 11.69 -6.17
N LEU A 193 15.16 10.83 -5.51
CA LEU A 193 16.32 10.14 -6.07
C LEU A 193 16.15 8.63 -5.93
N VAL A 194 16.48 7.89 -6.98
CA VAL A 194 16.48 6.42 -7.01
C VAL A 194 17.75 5.96 -7.73
N SER A 195 18.49 5.06 -7.09
CA SER A 195 19.74 4.49 -7.61
C SER A 195 19.56 3.00 -7.88
N GLU A 196 19.62 2.62 -9.15
CA GLU A 196 19.74 1.23 -9.58
C GLU A 196 21.08 0.63 -9.12
N ARG A 197 22.16 1.41 -9.18
CA ARG A 197 23.53 0.91 -8.93
C ARG A 197 23.74 0.51 -7.47
N PHE A 198 23.26 1.35 -6.56
CA PHE A 198 23.47 1.16 -5.13
C PHE A 198 22.25 0.59 -4.42
N GLY A 199 21.11 0.46 -5.10
CA GLY A 199 19.84 0.05 -4.48
C GLY A 199 19.47 0.98 -3.33
N ILE A 200 19.48 2.28 -3.58
CA ILE A 200 19.14 3.33 -2.60
C ILE A 200 18.07 4.23 -3.19
N LYS A 201 17.09 4.63 -2.38
CA LYS A 201 16.11 5.66 -2.74
C LYS A 201 15.94 6.67 -1.61
N GLY A 202 15.49 7.86 -1.94
CA GLY A 202 15.08 8.83 -0.92
C GLY A 202 14.65 10.17 -1.51
N ARG A 203 14.20 11.06 -0.63
CA ARG A 203 13.77 12.41 -0.99
C ARG A 203 14.62 13.42 -0.25
N CYS A 204 15.45 14.15 -0.99
CA CYS A 204 16.34 15.15 -0.42
C CYS A 204 15.54 16.43 -0.12
N ASP A 205 15.64 16.96 1.11
CA ASP A 205 14.83 18.12 1.51
C ASP A 205 15.09 19.32 0.58
N ALA A 206 16.37 19.59 0.27
CA ALA A 206 16.74 20.58 -0.72
C ALA A 206 18.12 20.31 -1.36
N ILE A 207 18.29 20.80 -2.59
CA ILE A 207 19.58 20.85 -3.27
C ILE A 207 19.95 22.32 -3.50
N ARG A 208 21.18 22.67 -3.13
CA ARG A 208 21.74 24.00 -3.33
C ARG A 208 23.07 23.91 -4.08
N ARG A 209 23.14 24.45 -5.30
CA ARG A 209 24.36 24.41 -6.13
C ARG A 209 24.93 22.99 -6.27
N GLY A 210 24.05 22.00 -6.43
CA GLY A 210 24.41 20.59 -6.51
C GLY A 210 24.73 19.91 -5.17
N MET A 211 24.71 20.64 -4.06
CA MET A 211 24.99 20.08 -2.73
C MET A 211 23.70 19.75 -1.98
N PRO A 212 23.60 18.57 -1.34
CA PRO A 212 22.43 18.20 -0.54
C PRO A 212 22.35 19.03 0.74
N VAL A 213 21.13 19.47 1.06
CA VAL A 213 20.78 20.21 2.26
C VAL A 213 19.68 19.44 2.99
N GLU A 214 19.93 19.16 4.26
CA GLU A 214 19.05 18.34 5.09
C GLU A 214 18.61 19.09 6.35
N LEU A 215 17.30 19.12 6.59
CA LEU A 215 16.69 19.79 7.71
C LEU A 215 16.61 18.86 8.93
N LYS A 216 16.93 19.38 10.11
CA LYS A 216 16.82 18.65 11.37
C LYS A 216 16.22 19.55 12.44
N THR A 217 15.05 19.18 12.96
CA THR A 217 14.32 19.97 13.98
C THR A 217 14.88 19.86 15.40
N GLY A 218 15.86 18.97 15.61
CA GLY A 218 16.59 18.86 16.87
C GLY A 218 17.69 19.90 17.02
N LYS A 219 18.19 20.12 18.24
CA LYS A 219 19.37 20.96 18.48
C LYS A 219 20.66 20.15 18.34
N ASN A 220 21.72 20.80 17.86
CA ASN A 220 23.09 20.31 17.92
C ASN A 220 24.05 21.49 18.16
N THR A 221 24.52 21.65 19.39
CA THR A 221 25.43 22.74 19.78
C THR A 221 26.91 22.38 19.56
N ASN A 222 27.21 21.17 19.10
CA ASN A 222 28.56 20.79 18.70
C ASN A 222 28.91 21.45 17.38
N ARG A 223 30.19 21.79 17.17
CA ARG A 223 30.68 22.33 15.89
C ARG A 223 30.44 21.36 14.73
N GLU A 224 30.71 20.08 14.97
CA GLU A 224 30.48 19.02 13.99
C GLU A 224 29.00 18.56 13.97
N PRO A 225 28.42 18.33 12.78
CA PRO A 225 27.13 17.67 12.68
C PRO A 225 27.13 16.27 13.29
N ARG A 226 25.95 15.77 13.69
CA ARG A 226 25.81 14.39 14.18
C ARG A 226 26.13 13.42 13.07
N PHE A 227 26.92 12.38 13.35
CA PHE A 227 27.45 11.49 12.33
C PHE A 227 26.36 10.79 11.50
N HIS A 228 25.32 10.25 12.14
CA HIS A 228 24.20 9.63 11.43
C HIS A 228 23.41 10.63 10.56
N ASP A 229 23.34 11.91 10.92
CA ASP A 229 22.71 12.93 10.07
C ASP A 229 23.58 13.22 8.83
N LYS A 230 24.92 13.13 8.94
CA LYS A 230 25.83 13.26 7.79
C LYS A 230 25.64 12.13 6.78
N VAL A 231 25.32 10.92 7.27
CA VAL A 231 25.08 9.73 6.43
C VAL A 231 23.91 9.98 5.47
N GLN A 232 22.81 10.58 5.95
CA GLN A 232 21.66 10.91 5.10
C GLN A 232 22.04 11.80 3.91
N ALA A 233 22.73 12.91 4.16
CA ALA A 233 23.22 13.80 3.09
C ALA A 233 24.29 13.14 2.21
N ALA A 234 25.11 12.23 2.75
CA ALA A 234 26.07 11.46 1.96
C ALA A 234 25.40 10.43 1.02
N CYS A 235 24.28 9.82 1.42
CA CYS A 235 23.48 8.98 0.51
C CYS A 235 22.95 9.81 -0.67
N TYR A 236 22.43 11.03 -0.41
CA TYR A 236 21.98 11.90 -1.49
C TYR A 236 23.13 12.34 -2.40
N ALA A 237 24.29 12.68 -1.84
CA ALA A 237 25.48 12.98 -2.63
C ALA A 237 25.91 11.81 -3.53
N LEU A 238 25.81 10.57 -3.01
CA LEU A 238 26.11 9.36 -3.79
C LEU A 238 25.19 9.23 -5.01
N MET A 239 23.89 9.43 -4.82
CA MET A 239 22.90 9.35 -5.91
C MET A 239 23.04 10.52 -6.88
N LEU A 240 23.27 11.75 -6.39
CA LEU A 240 23.49 12.93 -7.23
C LEU A 240 24.70 12.79 -8.16
N ASP A 241 25.77 12.13 -7.70
CA ASP A 241 26.94 11.83 -8.53
C ASP A 241 26.58 10.94 -9.74
N GLU A 242 25.62 10.02 -9.59
CA GLU A 242 25.12 9.17 -10.69
C GLU A 242 24.37 9.98 -11.75
N HIS A 243 23.71 11.06 -11.33
CA HIS A 243 23.07 12.03 -12.22
C HIS A 243 24.04 13.10 -12.76
N GLY A 244 25.36 12.92 -12.55
CA GLY A 244 26.39 13.85 -13.04
C GLY A 244 26.48 15.14 -12.25
N VAL A 245 25.95 15.17 -11.02
CA VAL A 245 26.02 16.32 -10.10
C VAL A 245 26.95 15.96 -8.93
N PRO A 246 28.27 16.20 -9.07
CA PRO A 246 29.22 15.85 -8.02
C PRO A 246 28.99 16.70 -6.77
N ALA A 247 28.76 16.02 -5.64
CA ALA A 247 28.43 16.65 -4.36
C ALA A 247 29.51 16.36 -3.31
N ASP A 248 30.54 17.20 -3.27
CA ASP A 248 31.69 17.06 -2.37
C ASP A 248 31.44 17.63 -0.95
N THR A 249 30.28 18.24 -0.72
CA THR A 249 29.92 18.90 0.54
C THR A 249 28.43 18.69 0.84
N GLY A 250 28.08 18.49 2.11
CA GLY A 250 26.70 18.45 2.57
C GLY A 250 26.43 19.56 3.58
N THR A 251 25.17 20.00 3.66
CA THR A 251 24.72 20.97 4.68
C THR A 251 23.64 20.37 5.56
N LEU A 252 23.80 20.48 6.88
CA LEU A 252 22.78 20.11 7.85
C LEU A 252 22.26 21.35 8.57
N LEU A 253 20.93 21.57 8.49
CA LEU A 253 20.26 22.72 9.08
C LEU A 253 19.54 22.33 10.37
N TYR A 254 20.15 22.62 11.52
CA TYR A 254 19.61 22.38 12.85
C TYR A 254 18.78 23.57 13.33
N THR A 255 17.50 23.60 12.99
CA THR A 255 16.62 24.76 13.19
C THR A 255 16.50 25.18 14.66
N LYS A 256 16.51 24.21 15.57
CA LYS A 256 16.38 24.48 17.01
C LYS A 256 17.58 25.24 17.58
N ASN A 257 18.74 25.27 16.92
CA ASN A 257 19.90 26.01 17.42
C ASN A 257 19.64 27.52 17.54
N ALA A 258 18.83 28.08 16.64
CA ALA A 258 18.48 29.50 16.68
C ALA A 258 17.50 29.85 17.81
N ALA A 259 16.72 28.86 18.27
CA ALA A 259 15.75 28.99 19.35
C ALA A 259 16.33 28.75 20.75
N VAL A 260 17.62 28.39 20.87
CA VAL A 260 18.27 28.15 22.16
C VAL A 260 18.79 29.46 22.75
N ASP A 261 18.46 29.74 24.02
CA ASP A 261 18.98 30.89 24.74
C ASP A 261 20.52 30.77 24.87
N ARG A 262 21.23 31.84 24.47
CA ARG A 262 22.69 31.92 24.52
C ARG A 262 23.25 31.88 25.94
N SER A 263 22.42 32.12 26.95
CA SER A 263 22.78 32.00 28.36
C SER A 263 22.65 30.57 28.90
N GLU A 264 21.89 29.70 28.22
CA GLU A 264 21.57 28.34 28.66
C GLU A 264 22.38 27.24 27.94
N ALA A 265 23.06 27.57 26.83
CA ALA A 265 23.88 26.64 26.09
C ALA A 265 25.24 27.21 25.69
N SER A 266 26.28 26.40 25.88
CA SER A 266 27.63 26.65 25.35
C SER A 266 27.84 25.85 24.06
N GLY A 267 28.59 26.41 23.10
CA GLY A 267 28.93 25.73 21.85
C GLY A 267 28.66 26.56 20.60
N ASP A 268 28.63 25.89 19.45
CA ASP A 268 28.32 26.47 18.15
C ASP A 268 26.80 26.42 17.88
N LEU A 269 26.15 27.58 18.00
CA LEU A 269 24.72 27.79 17.78
C LEU A 269 24.38 28.12 16.33
N SER A 270 25.33 27.97 15.39
CA SER A 270 25.05 28.14 13.96
C SER A 270 24.00 27.11 13.53
N PRO A 271 22.91 27.53 12.85
CA PRO A 271 21.87 26.62 12.41
C PRO A 271 22.38 25.72 11.29
N ALA A 272 23.11 26.28 10.32
CA ALA A 272 23.71 25.52 9.23
C ALA A 272 25.10 25.01 9.62
N LYS A 273 25.37 23.73 9.35
CA LYS A 273 26.66 23.09 9.54
C LYS A 273 27.06 22.34 8.26
N GLU A 274 28.11 22.82 7.63
CA GLU A 274 28.68 22.23 6.41
C GLU A 274 29.75 21.19 6.77
N PHE A 275 29.88 20.15 5.95
CA PHE A 275 30.89 19.12 6.11
C PHE A 275 31.29 18.54 4.75
N SER A 276 32.54 18.08 4.64
CA SER A 276 33.06 17.47 3.41
C SER A 276 32.56 16.04 3.25
N ILE A 277 32.18 15.69 2.02
CA ILE A 277 31.80 14.35 1.60
C ILE A 277 32.93 13.82 0.71
N GLY A 278 33.73 12.89 1.24
CA GLY A 278 34.82 12.27 0.50
C GLY A 278 34.52 10.81 0.19
N ARG A 279 35.26 10.23 -0.77
CA ARG A 279 35.14 8.82 -1.18
C ARG A 279 35.11 7.84 -0.01
N GLY A 280 36.02 8.00 0.96
CA GLY A 280 36.09 7.09 2.11
C GLY A 280 34.87 7.15 3.04
N PHE A 281 34.10 8.24 3.01
CA PHE A 281 32.83 8.36 3.72
C PHE A 281 31.68 7.77 2.91
N LEU A 282 31.67 7.96 1.59
CA LEU A 282 30.72 7.29 0.70
C LEU A 282 30.88 5.75 0.73
N GLU A 283 32.11 5.24 0.79
CA GLU A 283 32.40 3.81 1.02
C GLU A 283 31.81 3.30 2.34
N PHE A 284 31.84 4.12 3.39
CA PHE A 284 31.21 3.76 4.65
C PHE A 284 29.69 3.67 4.48
N VAL A 285 29.05 4.65 3.83
CA VAL A 285 27.61 4.63 3.56
C VAL A 285 27.19 3.37 2.79
N VAL A 286 27.90 3.03 1.70
CA VAL A 286 27.59 1.83 0.90
C VAL A 286 27.77 0.55 1.73
N ARG A 287 28.79 0.47 2.58
CA ARG A 287 28.99 -0.69 3.45
C ARG A 287 27.89 -0.85 4.51
N GLU A 288 27.43 0.23 5.11
CA GLU A 288 26.32 0.18 6.08
C GLU A 288 25.00 -0.19 5.38
N ARG A 289 24.79 0.31 4.15
CA ARG A 289 23.68 -0.12 3.30
C ARG A 289 23.76 -1.62 2.97
N ASN A 290 24.94 -2.14 2.64
CA ASN A 290 25.13 -3.57 2.37
C ASN A 290 24.85 -4.43 3.60
N HIS A 291 25.29 -3.98 4.78
CA HIS A 291 25.01 -4.69 6.03
C HIS A 291 23.51 -4.74 6.31
N LEU A 292 22.79 -3.63 6.11
CA LEU A 292 21.33 -3.59 6.23
C LEU A 292 20.66 -4.55 5.25
N ALA A 293 21.02 -4.51 3.96
CA ALA A 293 20.42 -5.36 2.95
C ALA A 293 20.70 -6.86 3.20
N ALA A 294 21.91 -7.20 3.66
CA ALA A 294 22.25 -8.57 4.03
C ALA A 294 21.44 -9.09 5.24
N LEU A 295 21.16 -8.22 6.22
CA LEU A 295 20.31 -8.57 7.36
C LEU A 295 18.86 -8.86 6.94
N GLU A 296 18.35 -8.18 5.92
CA GLU A 296 17.00 -8.41 5.39
C GLU A 296 16.92 -9.66 4.49
N ALA A 297 18.02 -10.04 3.85
CA ALA A 297 18.11 -11.28 3.09
C ALA A 297 18.26 -12.53 3.98
N SER A 298 18.45 -12.35 5.29
CA SER A 298 18.58 -13.46 6.24
C SER A 298 17.21 -14.01 6.64
N ASP A 299 17.14 -15.30 7.01
CA ASP A 299 15.88 -15.93 7.42
C ASP A 299 15.35 -15.40 8.77
N GLY A 300 14.07 -14.98 8.78
CA GLY A 300 13.31 -14.60 9.96
C GLY A 300 13.43 -13.12 10.38
N PRO A 301 12.69 -12.69 11.43
CA PRO A 301 12.71 -11.29 11.84
C PRO A 301 14.10 -10.86 12.35
N PRO A 302 14.67 -9.78 11.81
CA PRO A 302 16.00 -9.34 12.21
C PRO A 302 15.96 -8.87 13.66
N THR A 303 16.79 -9.46 14.50
CA THR A 303 16.89 -9.02 15.89
C THR A 303 17.67 -7.71 16.02
N GLY A 304 18.56 -7.41 15.06
CA GLY A 304 19.47 -6.27 15.14
C GLY A 304 20.30 -6.25 16.43
N TYR A 305 21.05 -5.17 16.62
CA TYR A 305 21.79 -4.88 17.86
C TYR A 305 21.95 -3.37 18.01
N GLU A 306 22.28 -2.88 19.20
CA GLU A 306 22.37 -1.43 19.43
C GLU A 306 23.75 -0.80 19.19
N ALA A 307 24.72 -1.55 18.67
CA ALA A 307 26.09 -1.07 18.40
C ALA A 307 26.63 -0.16 19.52
N ASP A 308 27.09 1.06 19.25
CA ASP A 308 27.53 2.04 20.27
C ASP A 308 26.42 3.04 20.68
N ALA A 309 25.15 2.73 20.40
CA ALA A 309 24.03 3.62 20.67
C ALA A 309 23.81 3.86 22.16
N LYS A 310 23.39 5.08 22.49
CA LYS A 310 23.01 5.50 23.85
C LYS A 310 21.50 5.38 24.02
N CYS A 311 21.04 4.30 24.67
CA CYS A 311 19.62 3.98 24.80
C CYS A 311 18.82 4.99 25.63
N ASP A 312 19.44 5.66 26.61
CA ASP A 312 18.75 6.60 27.54
C ASP A 312 18.08 7.80 26.84
N TYR A 313 18.47 8.10 25.60
CA TYR A 313 17.92 9.19 24.80
C TYR A 313 17.22 8.70 23.52
N CYS A 314 16.99 7.38 23.41
CA CYS A 314 16.34 6.78 22.27
C CYS A 314 14.83 7.01 22.33
N PHE A 315 14.25 7.56 21.27
CA PHE A 315 12.81 7.82 21.20
C PHE A 315 11.96 6.54 21.09
N GLU A 316 12.57 5.45 20.62
CA GLU A 316 11.98 4.12 20.49
C GLU A 316 12.36 3.19 21.65
N GLN A 317 12.85 3.72 22.77
CA GLN A 317 13.28 2.90 23.91
C GLN A 317 12.16 1.97 24.42
N ASP A 318 10.94 2.48 24.57
CA ASP A 318 9.80 1.68 25.04
C ASP A 318 9.47 0.54 24.07
N THR A 319 9.38 0.85 22.77
CA THR A 319 9.19 -0.14 21.70
C THR A 319 10.30 -1.20 21.77
N CYS A 320 11.56 -0.76 21.88
CA CYS A 320 12.73 -1.63 21.95
C CYS A 320 12.62 -2.62 23.11
N MET A 321 12.25 -2.14 24.30
CA MET A 321 12.12 -2.96 25.50
C MET A 321 10.96 -3.96 25.41
N VAL A 322 9.82 -3.56 24.81
CA VAL A 322 8.68 -4.46 24.59
C VAL A 322 9.03 -5.55 23.58
N VAL A 323 9.55 -5.18 22.42
CA VAL A 323 9.98 -6.14 21.39
C VAL A 323 11.05 -7.08 21.96
N SER A 324 12.02 -6.54 22.70
CA SER A 324 13.07 -7.29 23.38
C SER A 324 12.53 -8.30 24.39
N GLY A 325 11.61 -7.90 25.27
CA GLY A 325 11.03 -8.80 26.26
C GLY A 325 10.09 -9.84 25.64
N ARG A 326 9.17 -9.41 24.78
CA ARG A 326 8.11 -10.26 24.20
C ARG A 326 8.64 -11.22 23.15
N LEU A 327 9.64 -10.84 22.34
CA LEU A 327 10.28 -11.72 21.36
C LEU A 327 11.57 -12.38 21.89
N ASP A 328 11.85 -12.30 23.18
CA ASP A 328 13.04 -12.85 23.84
C ASP A 328 14.37 -12.49 23.14
N GLN A 329 14.54 -11.22 22.81
CA GLN A 329 15.75 -10.68 22.19
C GLN A 329 16.60 -9.97 23.24
N GLU A 330 17.92 -9.94 23.09
CA GLU A 330 18.78 -9.12 23.95
C GLU A 330 18.68 -7.64 23.57
N SER A 331 18.69 -6.76 24.58
CA SER A 331 18.73 -5.32 24.37
C SER A 331 19.44 -4.59 25.50
N LYS A 332 20.23 -3.57 25.14
CA LYS A 332 20.85 -2.62 26.07
C LYS A 332 19.83 -1.74 26.79
N ALA A 333 18.65 -1.54 26.19
CA ALA A 333 17.57 -0.75 26.78
C ALA A 333 16.85 -1.52 27.91
N GLY A 334 17.00 -2.85 27.96
CA GLY A 334 16.29 -3.73 28.88
C GLY A 334 15.16 -4.51 28.22
N ARG A 335 14.27 -5.08 29.04
CA ARG A 335 13.16 -5.95 28.61
C ARG A 335 11.89 -5.58 29.38
N ILE A 336 10.75 -5.56 28.70
CA ILE A 336 9.40 -5.42 29.27
C ILE A 336 8.54 -6.58 28.82
N GLY A 337 7.83 -7.20 29.78
CA GLY A 337 6.95 -8.33 29.54
C GLY A 337 7.68 -9.67 29.46
N ASP A 338 6.92 -10.75 29.64
CA ASP A 338 7.41 -12.11 29.47
C ASP A 338 7.39 -12.50 27.98
N PRO A 339 8.32 -13.36 27.52
CA PRO A 339 8.30 -13.90 26.17
C PRO A 339 6.92 -14.46 25.79
N VAL A 340 6.49 -14.17 24.56
CA VAL A 340 5.27 -14.79 24.03
C VAL A 340 5.47 -16.31 23.94
N PRO A 341 4.41 -17.12 24.12
CA PRO A 341 4.52 -18.56 23.95
C PRO A 341 4.93 -18.92 22.50
N ALA A 342 5.42 -20.15 22.33
CA ALA A 342 6.05 -20.58 21.07
C ALA A 342 5.11 -20.54 19.86
N GLU A 343 3.81 -20.75 20.06
CA GLU A 343 2.80 -20.73 18.99
C GLU A 343 2.56 -19.31 18.47
N GLU A 344 2.45 -18.34 19.37
CA GLU A 344 2.38 -16.90 19.04
C GLU A 344 3.64 -16.42 18.36
N ARG A 345 4.81 -16.92 18.80
CA ARG A 345 6.06 -16.61 18.14
C ARG A 345 6.10 -17.16 16.72
N ALA A 346 5.71 -18.41 16.52
CA ALA A 346 5.65 -19.02 15.20
C ALA A 346 4.66 -18.29 14.28
N TYR A 347 3.50 -17.87 14.80
CA TYR A 347 2.53 -17.06 14.06
C TYR A 347 3.09 -15.69 13.67
N PHE A 348 3.82 -15.03 14.58
CA PHE A 348 4.48 -13.76 14.29
C PHE A 348 5.54 -13.93 13.20
N ASP A 349 6.42 -14.91 13.34
CA ASP A 349 7.52 -15.16 12.39
C ASP A 349 6.95 -15.54 11.00
N GLU A 350 5.96 -16.44 10.92
CA GLU A 350 5.32 -16.83 9.66
C GLU A 350 4.67 -15.66 8.91
N LEU A 351 3.90 -14.82 9.62
CA LEU A 351 3.29 -13.64 9.00
C LEU A 351 4.29 -12.55 8.70
N TYR A 352 5.33 -12.38 9.53
CA TYR A 352 6.42 -11.44 9.26
C TYR A 352 7.10 -11.79 7.94
N ASP A 353 7.52 -13.04 7.76
CA ASP A 353 8.18 -13.51 6.55
C ASP A 353 7.27 -13.37 5.32
N ALA A 354 5.97 -13.66 5.46
CA ALA A 354 5.02 -13.47 4.38
C ALA A 354 4.81 -11.99 4.00
N ILE A 355 4.84 -11.07 4.98
CA ILE A 355 4.75 -9.63 4.73
C ILE A 355 6.04 -9.11 4.07
N GLU A 356 7.20 -9.57 4.50
CA GLU A 356 8.48 -9.19 3.88
C GLU A 356 8.63 -9.76 2.46
N ALA A 357 8.09 -10.95 2.17
CA ALA A 357 7.98 -11.46 0.81
C ALA A 357 7.12 -10.54 -0.09
N GLU A 358 6.03 -9.98 0.45
CA GLU A 358 5.23 -8.98 -0.25
C GLU A 358 5.99 -7.65 -0.45
N ARG A 359 6.85 -7.25 0.50
CA ARG A 359 7.77 -6.12 0.34
C ARG A 359 8.77 -6.37 -0.79
N GLY A 360 9.34 -7.57 -0.86
CA GLY A 360 10.19 -7.99 -1.98
C GLY A 360 9.47 -7.83 -3.33
N ALA A 361 8.21 -8.28 -3.43
CA ALA A 361 7.40 -8.08 -4.63
C ALA A 361 7.06 -6.60 -4.93
N ILE A 362 7.20 -5.68 -3.97
CA ILE A 362 7.13 -4.22 -4.20
C ILE A 362 8.47 -3.70 -4.72
N HIS A 363 9.59 -4.17 -4.17
CA HIS A 363 10.95 -3.86 -4.66
C HIS A 363 11.15 -4.33 -6.10
N ASP A 364 10.61 -5.49 -6.46
CA ASP A 364 10.58 -5.97 -7.85
C ASP A 364 9.89 -4.99 -8.81
N GLU A 365 8.83 -4.28 -8.36
CA GLU A 365 8.19 -3.26 -9.19
C GLU A 365 9.03 -1.98 -9.32
N TYR A 366 9.87 -1.67 -8.33
CA TYR A 366 10.88 -0.62 -8.48
C TYR A 366 11.89 -1.02 -9.55
N ARG A 367 12.41 -2.25 -9.52
CA ARG A 367 13.39 -2.73 -10.50
C ARG A 367 12.90 -2.64 -11.94
N LYS A 368 11.63 -2.98 -12.14
CA LYS A 368 10.96 -2.83 -13.43
C LYS A 368 10.99 -1.40 -13.98
N LEU A 369 11.28 -0.35 -13.20
CA LEU A 369 11.44 1.01 -13.72
C LEU A 369 12.64 1.14 -14.68
N TRP A 370 13.70 0.35 -14.46
CA TRP A 370 14.91 0.35 -15.28
C TRP A 370 15.14 -0.98 -16.04
N GLU A 371 14.55 -2.08 -15.60
CA GLU A 371 14.64 -3.39 -16.30
C GLU A 371 13.68 -3.52 -17.48
N GLN A 372 12.51 -2.87 -17.41
CA GLN A 372 11.52 -2.91 -18.48
C GLN A 372 11.60 -1.63 -19.33
N SER A 373 11.44 -1.79 -20.63
CA SER A 373 11.23 -0.68 -21.54
C SER A 373 9.93 0.09 -21.23
N PRO A 374 9.80 1.35 -21.67
CA PRO A 374 8.58 2.11 -21.48
C PRO A 374 7.33 1.39 -22.05
N ASP A 375 7.48 0.73 -23.21
CA ASP A 375 6.39 0.04 -23.88
C ASP A 375 5.94 -1.22 -23.14
N GLU A 376 6.87 -2.00 -22.59
CA GLU A 376 6.56 -3.17 -21.73
C GLU A 376 5.77 -2.73 -20.49
N ARG A 377 6.20 -1.65 -19.82
CA ARG A 377 5.47 -1.13 -18.66
C ARG A 377 4.09 -0.59 -19.00
N ALA A 378 3.94 0.03 -20.17
CA ALA A 378 2.63 0.47 -20.64
C ALA A 378 1.71 -0.73 -20.93
N ALA A 379 2.25 -1.80 -21.51
CA ALA A 379 1.53 -3.05 -21.73
C ALA A 379 1.10 -3.71 -20.41
N ASP A 380 1.92 -3.60 -19.35
CA ASP A 380 1.63 -4.08 -17.99
C ASP A 380 0.68 -3.15 -17.19
N ASP A 381 0.10 -2.12 -17.83
CA ASP A 381 -0.72 -1.07 -17.21
C ASP A 381 0.02 -0.26 -16.12
N ARG A 382 1.37 -0.29 -16.08
CA ARG A 382 2.20 0.36 -15.06
C ARG A 382 2.68 1.75 -15.43
N ALA A 383 2.60 2.11 -16.71
CA ALA A 383 3.01 3.42 -17.19
C ALA A 383 2.01 4.02 -18.18
N VAL A 384 2.03 5.35 -18.31
CA VAL A 384 1.46 6.08 -19.45
C VAL A 384 2.62 6.74 -20.17
N VAL A 385 2.88 6.30 -21.40
CA VAL A 385 4.05 6.69 -22.20
C VAL A 385 3.67 7.56 -23.39
N GLY A 386 4.67 8.21 -23.99
CA GLY A 386 4.49 9.03 -25.20
C GLY A 386 3.67 10.29 -24.98
N LEU A 387 3.60 10.79 -23.75
CA LEU A 387 2.90 12.04 -23.45
C LEU A 387 3.61 13.21 -24.14
N SER A 388 2.85 14.10 -24.74
CA SER A 388 3.38 15.35 -25.29
C SER A 388 3.06 16.49 -24.33
N PRO A 389 4.07 17.09 -23.67
CA PRO A 389 3.87 18.20 -22.75
C PRO A 389 3.09 19.35 -23.41
N ALA A 390 2.12 19.93 -22.70
CA ALA A 390 1.26 20.99 -23.21
C ALA A 390 1.46 22.31 -22.45
N GLU A 391 1.12 22.35 -21.16
CA GLU A 391 1.20 23.55 -20.31
C GLU A 391 1.84 23.22 -18.96
N GLN A 392 2.65 24.16 -18.45
CA GLN A 392 3.19 24.16 -17.09
C GLN A 392 2.82 25.49 -16.43
N THR A 393 2.09 25.44 -15.32
CA THR A 393 1.60 26.63 -14.62
C THR A 393 1.97 26.55 -13.15
N GLU A 394 2.68 27.55 -12.65
CA GLU A 394 2.91 27.71 -11.22
C GLU A 394 1.59 28.09 -10.52
N LEU A 395 1.28 27.39 -9.45
CA LEU A 395 0.10 27.58 -8.61
C LEU A 395 0.38 28.61 -7.51
N PRO A 396 -0.67 29.22 -6.92
CA PRO A 396 -0.49 30.22 -5.85
C PRO A 396 0.24 29.73 -4.60
N ASP A 397 0.33 28.41 -4.40
CA ASP A 397 1.06 27.76 -3.31
C ASP A 397 2.50 27.36 -3.71
N GLY A 398 2.97 27.77 -4.88
CA GLY A 398 4.31 27.50 -5.40
C GLY A 398 4.51 26.13 -6.05
N ARG A 399 3.49 25.26 -6.03
CA ARG A 399 3.51 23.98 -6.76
C ARG A 399 3.23 24.19 -8.24
N TRP A 400 3.37 23.15 -9.04
CA TRP A 400 3.18 23.21 -10.49
C TRP A 400 2.04 22.34 -10.94
N ARG A 401 1.13 22.91 -11.74
CA ARG A 401 0.18 22.15 -12.57
C ARG A 401 0.83 21.86 -13.91
N LEU A 402 0.94 20.58 -14.25
CA LEU A 402 1.51 20.10 -15.51
C LEU A 402 0.42 19.40 -16.32
N THR A 403 0.34 19.71 -17.61
CA THR A 403 -0.58 19.05 -18.54
C THR A 403 0.14 18.47 -19.74
N ALA A 404 -0.37 17.35 -20.26
CA ALA A 404 0.14 16.73 -21.47
C ALA A 404 -0.99 16.09 -22.29
N THR A 405 -0.79 15.97 -23.60
CA THR A 405 -1.68 15.22 -24.48
C THR A 405 -1.24 13.75 -24.57
N ARG A 406 -2.22 12.86 -24.72
CA ARG A 406 -2.03 11.40 -24.76
C ARG A 406 -2.23 10.89 -26.19
N PRO A 407 -1.33 10.02 -26.70
CA PRO A 407 -1.44 9.49 -28.06
C PRO A 407 -2.58 8.46 -28.23
N GLY A 408 -3.19 7.99 -27.14
CA GLY A 408 -4.36 7.10 -27.16
C GLY A 408 -4.82 6.68 -25.75
N SER A 409 -6.03 6.12 -25.65
CA SER A 409 -6.66 5.70 -24.40
C SER A 409 -6.19 4.32 -23.91
N ALA A 410 -4.89 4.01 -24.02
CA ALA A 410 -4.35 2.75 -23.54
C ALA A 410 -4.72 2.53 -22.07
N ALA A 411 -5.13 1.30 -21.74
CA ALA A 411 -5.48 0.94 -20.38
C ALA A 411 -4.25 1.17 -19.47
N SER A 412 -4.49 1.77 -18.31
CA SER A 412 -3.49 1.94 -17.26
C SER A 412 -4.13 1.61 -15.92
N LYS A 413 -3.34 1.28 -14.89
CA LYS A 413 -3.78 1.19 -13.51
C LYS A 413 -3.86 2.56 -12.83
N ILE A 414 -3.22 3.59 -13.39
CA ILE A 414 -3.18 4.96 -12.84
C ILE A 414 -4.57 5.61 -12.91
N ARG A 415 -4.99 6.28 -11.83
CA ARG A 415 -6.29 6.95 -11.67
C ARG A 415 -6.11 8.36 -11.13
N GLU A 416 -7.18 9.16 -11.22
CA GLU A 416 -7.27 10.44 -10.53
C GLU A 416 -7.11 10.23 -9.01
N GLY A 417 -6.32 11.11 -8.40
CA GLY A 417 -5.91 11.02 -7.00
C GLY A 417 -4.66 10.19 -6.74
N ASP A 418 -4.21 9.35 -7.67
CA ASP A 418 -3.02 8.50 -7.48
C ASP A 418 -1.75 9.33 -7.36
N ARG A 419 -0.78 8.80 -6.61
CA ARG A 419 0.61 9.27 -6.61
C ARG A 419 1.40 8.50 -7.65
N VAL A 420 2.11 9.22 -8.51
CA VAL A 420 2.86 8.69 -9.66
C VAL A 420 4.20 9.37 -9.79
N LEU A 421 5.15 8.72 -10.48
CA LEU A 421 6.37 9.37 -10.91
C LEU A 421 6.12 10.04 -12.27
N ALA A 422 6.12 11.37 -12.31
CA ALA A 422 6.08 12.14 -13.54
C ALA A 422 7.51 12.42 -14.02
N SER A 423 7.84 12.04 -15.25
CA SER A 423 9.21 12.19 -15.76
C SER A 423 9.28 12.78 -17.16
N ASP A 424 10.48 13.24 -17.51
CA ASP A 424 10.88 13.68 -18.86
C ASP A 424 11.07 12.53 -19.86
N GLY A 425 10.68 11.32 -19.47
CA GLY A 425 10.70 10.10 -20.29
C GLY A 425 11.40 8.95 -19.58
N ASP A 426 12.30 9.27 -18.65
CA ASP A 426 13.05 8.32 -17.85
C ASP A 426 12.86 8.63 -16.34
N PRO A 427 12.15 7.77 -15.59
CA PRO A 427 11.88 8.00 -14.18
C PRO A 427 13.07 7.75 -13.25
N VAL A 428 14.20 7.22 -13.76
CA VAL A 428 15.37 6.83 -12.95
C VAL A 428 16.59 7.65 -13.33
N ALA A 429 17.01 7.66 -14.60
CA ALA A 429 18.19 8.42 -15.03
C ALA A 429 17.86 9.86 -15.46
N GLY A 430 16.60 10.12 -15.81
CA GLY A 430 16.09 11.42 -16.24
C GLY A 430 15.69 12.33 -15.09
N ARG A 431 14.86 13.33 -15.40
CA ARG A 431 14.20 14.15 -14.37
C ARG A 431 12.86 13.53 -14.03
N ALA A 432 12.65 13.23 -12.76
CA ALA A 432 11.41 12.69 -12.27
C ALA A 432 10.94 13.45 -11.02
N GLU A 433 9.64 13.67 -10.92
CA GLU A 433 8.99 14.31 -9.79
C GLU A 433 7.82 13.46 -9.30
N MET A 434 7.63 13.43 -7.98
CA MET A 434 6.43 12.85 -7.42
C MET A 434 5.24 13.73 -7.76
N ALA A 435 4.24 13.15 -8.41
CA ALA A 435 3.07 13.87 -8.88
C ALA A 435 1.79 13.27 -8.31
N ARG A 436 0.78 14.12 -8.11
CA ARG A 436 -0.61 13.69 -7.91
C ARG A 436 -1.35 13.82 -9.22
N VAL A 437 -2.03 12.76 -9.64
CA VAL A 437 -2.92 12.82 -10.82
C VAL A 437 -4.16 13.61 -10.44
N GLU A 438 -4.35 14.77 -11.04
CA GLU A 438 -5.56 15.57 -10.86
C GLU A 438 -6.64 15.16 -11.85
N ARG A 439 -6.22 14.80 -13.08
CA ARG A 439 -7.12 14.39 -14.14
C ARG A 439 -6.47 13.41 -15.11
N LEU A 440 -7.20 12.37 -15.52
CA LEU A 440 -6.71 11.41 -16.51
C LEU A 440 -7.81 11.04 -17.52
N ASP A 441 -7.92 11.82 -18.58
CA ASP A 441 -8.87 11.61 -19.68
C ASP A 441 -8.27 10.72 -20.79
N ALA A 442 -9.06 10.43 -21.84
CA ALA A 442 -8.62 9.65 -23.00
C ALA A 442 -7.50 10.32 -23.81
N ASP A 443 -7.49 11.64 -23.90
CA ASP A 443 -6.58 12.44 -24.74
C ASP A 443 -5.73 13.45 -23.94
N ARG A 444 -6.00 13.62 -22.65
CA ARG A 444 -5.32 14.59 -21.78
C ARG A 444 -4.99 13.99 -20.42
N VAL A 445 -3.87 14.44 -19.84
CA VAL A 445 -3.52 14.20 -18.45
C VAL A 445 -3.15 15.51 -17.76
N GLU A 446 -3.50 15.62 -16.48
CA GLU A 446 -3.15 16.73 -15.61
C GLU A 446 -2.62 16.20 -14.28
N VAL A 447 -1.47 16.70 -13.86
CA VAL A 447 -0.85 16.34 -12.59
C VAL A 447 -0.36 17.59 -11.84
N THR A 448 -0.28 17.48 -10.51
CA THR A 448 0.36 18.48 -9.64
C THR A 448 1.70 17.95 -9.13
N THR A 449 2.77 18.73 -9.25
CA THR A 449 4.13 18.42 -8.76
C THR A 449 4.68 19.56 -7.88
N ASP A 450 5.72 19.28 -7.10
CA ASP A 450 6.39 20.31 -6.28
C ASP A 450 7.32 21.20 -7.11
N GLU A 451 7.94 20.63 -8.15
CA GLU A 451 8.84 21.30 -9.10
C GLU A 451 8.38 21.02 -10.55
N PRO A 452 8.74 21.86 -11.53
CA PRO A 452 8.34 21.64 -12.92
C PRO A 452 9.17 20.54 -13.58
N VAL A 453 8.48 19.61 -14.25
CA VAL A 453 9.10 18.58 -15.11
C VAL A 453 8.41 18.54 -16.47
N SER A 454 9.16 18.22 -17.52
CA SER A 454 8.58 17.96 -18.83
C SER A 454 7.74 16.68 -18.77
N LEU A 455 6.42 16.79 -18.72
CA LEU A 455 5.52 15.65 -18.52
C LEU A 455 5.45 14.74 -19.77
N CYS A 456 6.44 13.86 -19.94
CA CYS A 456 6.56 12.94 -21.07
C CYS A 456 6.10 11.52 -20.74
N ARG A 457 6.13 11.15 -19.45
CA ARG A 457 5.77 9.82 -18.97
C ARG A 457 5.26 9.87 -17.53
N LEU A 458 4.31 8.99 -17.22
CA LEU A 458 3.87 8.69 -15.86
C LEU A 458 4.10 7.23 -15.53
N ASP A 459 4.65 6.94 -14.35
CA ASP A 459 4.80 5.58 -13.82
C ASP A 459 4.07 5.43 -12.48
N VAL A 460 3.48 4.25 -12.25
CA VAL A 460 2.99 3.87 -10.92
C VAL A 460 4.17 3.91 -9.94
N TYR A 461 4.01 4.66 -8.85
CA TYR A 461 4.97 4.68 -7.76
C TYR A 461 4.75 3.46 -6.84
N PRO A 462 5.71 2.52 -6.72
CA PRO A 462 5.59 1.43 -5.76
C PRO A 462 5.67 1.99 -4.34
N SER A 463 4.78 1.57 -3.44
CA SER A 463 4.73 2.08 -2.06
C SER A 463 4.71 0.94 -1.06
N GLU A 464 5.57 1.05 -0.04
CA GLU A 464 5.69 0.08 1.05
C GLU A 464 4.72 0.35 2.21
N LEU A 465 3.90 1.41 2.12
CA LEU A 465 3.02 1.84 3.19
C LEU A 465 2.02 0.75 3.64
N SER A 466 1.57 -0.10 2.72
CA SER A 466 0.67 -1.21 3.06
C SER A 466 1.37 -2.26 3.93
N VAL A 467 2.55 -2.73 3.51
CA VAL A 467 3.30 -3.76 4.25
C VAL A 467 3.80 -3.25 5.61
N ASP A 468 4.19 -1.98 5.71
CA ASP A 468 4.54 -1.36 7.00
C ASP A 468 3.36 -1.35 7.99
N ARG A 469 2.15 -1.09 7.47
CA ARG A 469 0.93 -1.12 8.29
C ARG A 469 0.56 -2.54 8.69
N MET A 470 0.77 -3.53 7.82
CA MET A 470 0.58 -4.95 8.16
C MET A 470 1.50 -5.36 9.31
N LEU A 471 2.80 -5.01 9.24
CA LEU A 471 3.75 -5.29 10.33
C LEU A 471 3.36 -4.59 11.63
N THR A 472 2.94 -3.33 11.54
CA THR A 472 2.46 -2.59 12.71
C THR A 472 1.22 -3.24 13.34
N ALA A 473 0.29 -3.71 12.52
CA ALA A 473 -0.90 -4.41 12.97
C ALA A 473 -0.58 -5.77 13.61
N LEU A 474 0.32 -6.54 13.01
CA LEU A 474 0.82 -7.80 13.55
C LEU A 474 1.52 -7.59 14.90
N HIS A 475 2.41 -6.60 14.97
CA HIS A 475 3.09 -6.21 16.19
C HIS A 475 2.10 -5.85 17.31
N ASP A 476 1.13 -4.98 17.03
CA ASP A 476 0.12 -4.59 18.02
C ASP A 476 -0.74 -5.82 18.43
N ALA A 477 -1.09 -6.69 17.48
CA ALA A 477 -1.92 -7.87 17.74
C ALA A 477 -1.23 -8.95 18.59
N VAL A 478 0.06 -9.20 18.39
CA VAL A 478 0.78 -10.27 19.09
C VAL A 478 1.45 -9.76 20.36
N LEU A 479 2.04 -8.56 20.31
CA LEU A 479 2.89 -8.08 21.41
C LEU A 479 2.14 -7.19 22.41
N LYS A 480 1.01 -6.59 22.03
CA LYS A 480 0.25 -5.65 22.87
C LYS A 480 -1.18 -6.09 23.20
N SER A 481 -1.73 -7.11 22.54
CA SER A 481 -3.10 -7.59 22.81
C SER A 481 -3.26 -8.16 24.21
N ASP A 482 -4.50 -8.13 24.68
CA ASP A 482 -4.89 -8.83 25.89
C ASP A 482 -4.90 -10.36 25.70
N GLN A 483 -4.86 -11.08 26.82
CA GLN A 483 -4.81 -12.55 26.82
C GLN A 483 -6.07 -13.17 26.20
N ARG A 484 -7.26 -12.59 26.40
CA ARG A 484 -8.52 -13.16 25.90
C ARG A 484 -8.57 -13.11 24.37
N ARG A 485 -8.16 -11.99 23.77
CA ARG A 485 -8.01 -11.87 22.30
C ARG A 485 -7.02 -12.89 21.75
N THR A 486 -5.89 -13.05 22.41
CA THR A 486 -4.88 -14.04 22.03
C THR A 486 -5.48 -15.45 22.10
N ASP A 487 -6.13 -15.83 23.19
CA ASP A 487 -6.72 -17.16 23.33
C ASP A 487 -7.77 -17.48 22.25
N LEU A 488 -8.48 -16.48 21.71
CA LEU A 488 -9.41 -16.64 20.59
C LEU A 488 -8.71 -16.76 19.23
N LEU A 489 -7.60 -16.04 19.01
CA LEU A 489 -6.86 -16.14 17.75
C LEU A 489 -6.16 -17.50 17.59
N PHE A 490 -5.82 -18.15 18.71
CA PHE A 490 -5.07 -19.41 18.79
C PHE A 490 -5.91 -20.63 19.23
N ASP A 491 -7.25 -20.56 19.14
CA ASP A 491 -8.14 -21.70 19.47
C ASP A 491 -7.98 -22.28 20.89
N ARG A 492 -7.68 -21.41 21.86
CA ARG A 492 -7.59 -21.74 23.29
C ARG A 492 -8.85 -21.34 24.07
N ALA A 493 -9.70 -20.53 23.44
CA ALA A 493 -11.00 -20.14 23.96
C ALA A 493 -12.04 -20.09 22.84
N SER A 494 -13.30 -20.34 23.18
CA SER A 494 -14.43 -20.15 22.27
C SER A 494 -15.05 -18.75 22.44
N PRO A 495 -15.60 -18.15 21.38
CA PRO A 495 -16.29 -16.87 21.45
C PRO A 495 -17.54 -16.97 22.33
N ARG A 496 -17.77 -15.95 23.16
CA ARG A 496 -18.90 -15.86 24.08
C ARG A 496 -19.99 -14.96 23.55
N PHE A 497 -21.22 -15.32 23.93
CA PHE A 497 -22.41 -14.61 23.52
C PHE A 497 -23.38 -14.49 24.69
N GLU A 498 -23.71 -13.25 25.06
CA GLU A 498 -24.59 -12.92 26.17
C GLU A 498 -25.62 -11.89 25.72
N GLY A 499 -26.88 -12.10 26.08
CA GLY A 499 -27.99 -11.23 25.72
C GLY A 499 -29.25 -12.00 25.36
N GLY A 500 -30.24 -11.29 24.84
CA GLY A 500 -31.51 -11.85 24.38
C GLY A 500 -31.71 -11.64 22.89
N ASP A 501 -32.68 -12.34 22.33
CA ASP A 501 -33.07 -12.13 20.94
C ASP A 501 -34.00 -10.92 20.81
N HIS A 502 -33.70 -10.09 19.82
CA HIS A 502 -34.46 -8.93 19.40
C HIS A 502 -35.02 -9.17 17.99
N ASP A 503 -36.22 -8.68 17.71
CA ASP A 503 -36.80 -8.70 16.36
C ASP A 503 -36.53 -7.36 15.67
N LEU A 504 -35.29 -7.21 15.18
CA LEU A 504 -34.79 -5.96 14.58
C LEU A 504 -35.00 -5.93 13.07
N ILE A 505 -34.99 -7.10 12.42
CA ILE A 505 -35.26 -7.24 10.98
C ILE A 505 -36.45 -8.19 10.80
N PRO A 506 -37.69 -7.68 10.94
CA PRO A 506 -38.87 -8.50 10.84
C PRO A 506 -39.01 -9.07 9.42
N ASN A 507 -39.37 -10.36 9.32
CA ASN A 507 -39.53 -11.14 8.08
C ASN A 507 -38.23 -11.56 7.37
N ASN A 508 -37.06 -11.43 8.01
CA ASN A 508 -35.82 -12.06 7.54
C ASN A 508 -35.07 -12.70 8.72
N ASP A 509 -35.38 -13.96 8.99
CA ASP A 509 -34.84 -14.70 10.15
C ASP A 509 -33.31 -14.79 10.13
N ALA A 510 -32.69 -14.96 8.95
CA ALA A 510 -31.24 -15.08 8.83
C ALA A 510 -30.52 -13.75 9.10
N GLN A 511 -31.01 -12.65 8.55
CA GLN A 511 -30.48 -11.32 8.86
C GLN A 511 -30.70 -10.97 10.34
N ASN A 512 -31.88 -11.27 10.88
CA ASN A 512 -32.17 -11.02 12.29
C ASN A 512 -31.27 -11.89 13.20
N ALA A 513 -31.05 -13.16 12.87
CA ALA A 513 -30.12 -14.03 13.59
C ALA A 513 -28.68 -13.51 13.52
N ALA A 514 -28.23 -13.01 12.37
CA ALA A 514 -26.90 -12.42 12.22
C ALA A 514 -26.73 -11.16 13.09
N VAL A 515 -27.72 -10.27 13.10
CA VAL A 515 -27.71 -9.08 13.96
C VAL A 515 -27.71 -9.47 15.44
N ASN A 516 -28.56 -10.40 15.87
CA ASN A 516 -28.57 -10.85 17.27
C ASN A 516 -27.27 -11.54 17.67
N ARG A 517 -26.71 -12.37 16.79
CA ARG A 517 -25.43 -13.04 17.03
C ARG A 517 -24.33 -12.01 17.27
N ALA A 518 -24.28 -10.97 16.44
CA ALA A 518 -23.31 -9.89 16.56
C ALA A 518 -23.55 -8.99 17.78
N LEU A 519 -24.80 -8.64 18.09
CA LEU A 519 -25.14 -7.81 19.25
C LEU A 519 -24.82 -8.48 20.58
N ASN A 520 -25.06 -9.80 20.63
CA ASN A 520 -24.82 -10.61 21.82
C ASN A 520 -23.35 -11.03 21.93
N ALA A 521 -22.49 -10.75 20.94
CA ALA A 521 -21.09 -11.13 21.00
C ALA A 521 -20.32 -10.30 22.03
N GLU A 522 -19.67 -11.00 22.97
CA GLU A 522 -18.74 -10.42 23.93
C GLU A 522 -17.30 -10.38 23.39
N ASP A 523 -17.01 -11.23 22.40
CA ASP A 523 -15.68 -11.36 21.80
C ASP A 523 -15.71 -10.98 20.30
N PHE A 524 -16.33 -11.82 19.46
CA PHE A 524 -16.55 -11.51 18.05
C PHE A 524 -17.74 -12.27 17.44
N ALA A 525 -18.21 -11.82 16.27
CA ALA A 525 -19.15 -12.55 15.43
C ALA A 525 -18.78 -12.43 13.95
N LEU A 526 -19.24 -13.38 13.14
CA LEU A 526 -19.04 -13.38 11.70
C LEU A 526 -20.40 -13.34 10.99
N VAL A 527 -20.53 -12.44 10.01
CA VAL A 527 -21.69 -12.40 9.12
C VAL A 527 -21.24 -12.86 7.75
N HIS A 528 -21.65 -14.06 7.36
CA HIS A 528 -21.42 -14.59 6.03
C HIS A 528 -22.49 -14.07 5.09
N GLY A 529 -22.14 -13.14 4.22
CA GLY A 529 -23.08 -12.49 3.32
C GLY A 529 -22.83 -12.81 1.85
N PRO A 530 -23.46 -13.86 1.31
CA PRO A 530 -23.47 -14.17 -0.11
C PRO A 530 -23.94 -13.01 -1.02
N PRO A 531 -23.74 -13.09 -2.34
CA PRO A 531 -24.15 -12.05 -3.28
C PRO A 531 -25.65 -11.70 -3.18
N GLY A 532 -25.94 -10.41 -3.05
CA GLY A 532 -27.31 -9.90 -3.10
C GLY A 532 -28.13 -10.09 -1.81
N THR A 533 -27.53 -10.55 -0.71
CA THR A 533 -28.24 -10.86 0.55
C THR A 533 -28.52 -9.66 1.45
N GLY A 534 -28.25 -8.44 0.98
CA GLY A 534 -28.50 -7.22 1.74
C GLY A 534 -27.48 -6.95 2.85
N LYS A 535 -26.22 -7.41 2.72
CA LYS A 535 -25.12 -7.14 3.67
C LYS A 535 -25.11 -5.71 4.21
N THR A 536 -25.14 -4.71 3.32
CA THR A 536 -25.07 -3.30 3.69
C THR A 536 -26.26 -2.86 4.55
N TYR A 537 -27.45 -3.41 4.30
CA TYR A 537 -28.63 -3.18 5.14
C TYR A 537 -28.43 -3.79 6.54
N THR A 538 -27.96 -5.04 6.61
CA THR A 538 -27.64 -5.72 7.88
C THR A 538 -26.58 -4.98 8.68
N ILE A 539 -25.52 -4.50 8.02
CA ILE A 539 -24.46 -3.68 8.63
C ILE A 539 -25.04 -2.41 9.25
N ALA A 540 -25.84 -1.66 8.49
CA ALA A 540 -26.45 -0.43 8.99
C ALA A 540 -27.35 -0.69 10.21
N THR A 541 -28.19 -1.73 10.18
CA THR A 541 -29.04 -2.10 11.31
C THR A 541 -28.23 -2.51 12.54
N LEU A 542 -27.15 -3.25 12.34
CA LEU A 542 -26.26 -3.67 13.42
C LEU A 542 -25.55 -2.47 14.08
N VAL A 543 -25.00 -1.55 13.28
CA VAL A 543 -24.37 -0.32 13.78
C VAL A 543 -25.37 0.52 14.56
N GLN A 544 -26.60 0.69 14.05
CA GLN A 544 -27.63 1.42 14.78
C GLN A 544 -27.96 0.79 16.13
N ALA A 545 -28.05 -0.54 16.18
CA ALA A 545 -28.33 -1.25 17.43
C ALA A 545 -27.17 -1.14 18.43
N PHE A 546 -25.92 -1.16 17.99
CA PHE A 546 -24.75 -0.87 18.84
C PHE A 546 -24.79 0.56 19.39
N VAL A 547 -25.01 1.55 18.52
CA VAL A 547 -25.10 2.96 18.96
C VAL A 547 -26.27 3.17 19.93
N ALA A 548 -27.41 2.50 19.72
CA ALA A 548 -28.54 2.54 20.65
C ALA A 548 -28.23 1.94 22.03
N ARG A 549 -27.27 1.01 22.11
CA ARG A 549 -26.73 0.49 23.39
C ARG A 549 -25.71 1.45 24.04
N GLY A 550 -25.31 2.51 23.33
CA GLY A 550 -24.30 3.47 23.77
C GLY A 550 -22.87 3.09 23.37
N ASP A 551 -22.71 2.10 22.51
CA ASP A 551 -21.41 1.70 22.01
C ASP A 551 -20.89 2.69 20.96
N ARG A 552 -19.59 2.99 21.01
CA ARG A 552 -18.87 3.69 19.96
C ARG A 552 -18.36 2.69 18.92
N VAL A 553 -18.70 2.93 17.65
CA VAL A 553 -18.51 1.97 16.56
C VAL A 553 -17.51 2.51 15.53
N LEU A 554 -16.53 1.67 15.17
CA LEU A 554 -15.70 1.87 13.98
C LEU A 554 -16.25 1.00 12.85
N VAL A 555 -16.69 1.63 11.76
CA VAL A 555 -17.07 0.94 10.52
C VAL A 555 -15.88 0.98 9.56
N SER A 556 -15.40 -0.18 9.15
CA SER A 556 -14.27 -0.33 8.25
C SER A 556 -14.60 -1.23 7.08
N ALA A 557 -13.89 -1.03 5.97
CA ALA A 557 -13.94 -1.91 4.81
C ALA A 557 -12.64 -1.81 4.01
N PHE A 558 -12.43 -2.77 3.11
CA PHE A 558 -11.26 -2.79 2.23
C PHE A 558 -11.18 -1.56 1.32
N THR A 559 -12.29 -1.20 0.67
CA THR A 559 -12.33 -0.11 -0.31
C THR A 559 -13.07 1.12 0.20
N ASN A 560 -12.71 2.31 -0.29
CA ASN A 560 -13.46 3.53 0.02
C ASN A 560 -14.94 3.41 -0.38
N ARG A 561 -15.21 2.79 -1.54
CA ARG A 561 -16.57 2.56 -2.04
C ARG A 561 -17.41 1.72 -1.07
N ALA A 562 -16.84 0.66 -0.50
CA ALA A 562 -17.53 -0.18 0.48
C ALA A 562 -17.85 0.59 1.76
N VAL A 563 -16.91 1.39 2.27
CA VAL A 563 -17.14 2.28 3.42
C VAL A 563 -18.29 3.24 3.12
N ASP A 564 -18.23 3.94 1.98
CA ASP A 564 -19.21 4.96 1.63
C ASP A 564 -20.60 4.35 1.36
N ASN A 565 -20.68 3.11 0.85
CA ASN A 565 -21.94 2.36 0.74
C ASN A 565 -22.53 2.01 2.10
N ALA A 566 -21.71 1.61 3.08
CA ALA A 566 -22.17 1.38 4.44
C ALA A 566 -22.71 2.67 5.08
N LEU A 567 -22.07 3.81 4.82
CA LEU A 567 -22.55 5.13 5.26
C LEU A 567 -23.87 5.53 4.62
N ASP A 568 -24.03 5.29 3.32
CA ASP A 568 -25.28 5.53 2.60
C ASP A 568 -26.44 4.72 3.22
N ALA A 569 -26.21 3.43 3.52
CA ALA A 569 -27.20 2.60 4.19
C ALA A 569 -27.54 3.08 5.62
N LEU A 570 -26.55 3.59 6.37
CA LEU A 570 -26.79 4.20 7.68
C LEU A 570 -27.69 5.44 7.58
N ARG A 571 -27.43 6.31 6.59
CA ARG A 571 -28.26 7.50 6.31
C ARG A 571 -29.67 7.14 5.88
N GLN A 572 -29.82 6.15 5.01
CA GLN A 572 -31.13 5.65 4.57
C GLN A 572 -31.96 5.09 5.74
N GLN A 573 -31.29 4.56 6.76
CA GLN A 573 -31.94 4.13 8.00
C GLN A 573 -32.04 5.25 9.06
N GLY A 574 -31.68 6.50 8.72
CA GLY A 574 -31.89 7.69 9.56
C GLY A 574 -30.76 8.01 10.55
N HIS A 575 -29.57 7.45 10.38
CA HIS A 575 -28.40 7.74 11.23
C HIS A 575 -27.46 8.74 10.53
N GLU A 576 -27.27 9.91 11.14
CA GLU A 576 -26.49 11.03 10.57
C GLU A 576 -25.25 11.41 11.40
N ASP A 577 -25.13 10.94 12.64
CA ASP A 577 -24.02 11.29 13.54
C ASP A 577 -22.78 10.41 13.25
N ILE A 578 -22.16 10.70 12.11
CA ILE A 578 -21.10 9.87 11.51
C ILE A 578 -19.92 10.76 11.14
N VAL A 579 -18.71 10.28 11.43
CA VAL A 579 -17.46 10.90 10.97
C VAL A 579 -16.73 9.97 10.01
N ARG A 580 -16.50 10.42 8.77
CA ARG A 580 -15.77 9.68 7.73
C ARG A 580 -14.32 10.14 7.63
N VAL A 581 -13.37 9.30 8.03
CA VAL A 581 -11.93 9.59 7.91
C VAL A 581 -11.41 9.08 6.58
N GLY A 582 -11.08 9.98 5.65
CA GLY A 582 -10.59 9.66 4.31
C GLY A 582 -9.95 10.87 3.63
N THR A 583 -9.46 10.67 2.40
CA THR A 583 -8.97 11.76 1.55
C THR A 583 -10.11 12.37 0.74
N GLU A 584 -9.94 13.59 0.25
CA GLU A 584 -10.91 14.26 -0.61
C GLU A 584 -11.28 13.44 -1.85
N THR A 585 -10.28 12.96 -2.58
CA THR A 585 -10.47 12.11 -3.76
C THR A 585 -10.93 10.69 -3.44
N GLY A 586 -10.73 10.25 -2.20
CA GLY A 586 -11.09 8.90 -1.76
C GLY A 586 -12.56 8.77 -1.37
N VAL A 587 -13.20 9.85 -0.91
CA VAL A 587 -14.59 9.85 -0.44
C VAL A 587 -15.53 10.23 -1.61
N ARG A 588 -16.68 9.55 -1.71
CA ARG A 588 -17.70 9.83 -2.72
C ARG A 588 -18.22 11.27 -2.60
N ALA A 589 -18.51 11.92 -3.74
CA ALA A 589 -18.87 13.35 -3.78
C ALA A 589 -20.11 13.71 -2.92
N ASP A 590 -21.09 12.82 -2.85
CA ASP A 590 -22.32 12.92 -2.04
C ASP A 590 -22.14 12.51 -0.57
N MET A 591 -20.92 12.12 -0.17
CA MET A 591 -20.55 11.78 1.21
C MET A 591 -19.48 12.74 1.77
N GLN A 592 -19.10 13.77 1.02
CA GLN A 592 -18.08 14.74 1.43
C GLN A 592 -18.48 15.54 2.67
N ASP A 593 -19.77 15.67 2.94
CA ASP A 593 -20.30 16.34 4.13
C ASP A 593 -20.07 15.55 5.42
N LEU A 594 -19.86 14.24 5.33
CA LEU A 594 -19.44 13.38 6.45
C LEU A 594 -17.92 13.36 6.64
N ARG A 595 -17.14 13.82 5.65
CA ARG A 595 -15.67 13.75 5.68
C ARG A 595 -15.15 14.59 6.83
N LEU A 596 -14.29 13.99 7.66
CA LEU A 596 -13.58 14.71 8.71
C LEU A 596 -12.66 15.77 8.10
N ASP A 597 -13.00 17.03 8.32
CA ASP A 597 -12.09 18.14 8.09
C ASP A 597 -10.97 18.11 9.15
N ARG A 598 -9.73 18.07 8.68
CA ARG A 598 -8.55 17.98 9.54
C ARG A 598 -8.00 19.35 9.90
N SER A 599 -8.41 20.38 9.16
CA SER A 599 -7.89 21.74 9.27
C SER A 599 -8.76 22.59 10.20
N GLY A 600 -8.19 23.67 10.73
CA GLY A 600 -8.89 24.60 11.62
C GLY A 600 -8.55 24.42 13.10
N ASP A 601 -9.51 24.73 13.99
CA ASP A 601 -9.25 24.75 15.43
C ASP A 601 -8.91 23.34 15.98
N PRO A 602 -7.73 23.16 16.61
CA PRO A 602 -7.31 21.85 17.08
C PRO A 602 -8.29 21.18 18.04
N GLY A 603 -8.84 21.95 18.99
CA GLY A 603 -9.76 21.43 19.99
C GLY A 603 -11.05 20.92 19.37
N GLU A 604 -11.62 21.70 18.44
CA GLU A 604 -12.81 21.30 17.69
C GLU A 604 -12.59 20.05 16.83
N ARG A 605 -11.48 19.99 16.08
CA ARG A 605 -11.21 18.84 15.20
C ARG A 605 -11.03 17.54 15.98
N ALA A 606 -10.30 17.59 17.08
CA ALA A 606 -10.14 16.42 17.94
C ALA A 606 -11.44 16.04 18.67
N ALA A 607 -12.24 17.02 19.10
CA ALA A 607 -13.54 16.76 19.71
C ALA A 607 -14.48 16.07 18.72
N ALA A 608 -14.60 16.57 17.49
CA ALA A 608 -15.44 15.98 16.45
C ALA A 608 -15.12 14.49 16.23
N LEU A 609 -13.83 14.13 16.17
CA LEU A 609 -13.43 12.73 16.01
C LEU A 609 -13.64 11.90 17.28
N ARG A 610 -13.32 12.42 18.47
CA ARG A 610 -13.40 11.70 19.75
C ARG A 610 -14.84 11.45 20.22
N SER A 611 -15.75 12.39 19.96
CA SER A 611 -17.14 12.30 20.41
C SER A 611 -18.08 11.58 19.45
N ALA A 612 -17.66 11.36 18.20
CA ALA A 612 -18.49 10.69 17.21
C ALA A 612 -18.85 9.26 17.66
N PRO A 613 -20.15 8.90 17.67
CA PRO A 613 -20.59 7.54 18.00
C PRO A 613 -20.23 6.56 16.90
N VAL A 614 -20.18 7.02 15.64
CA VAL A 614 -19.73 6.23 14.49
C VAL A 614 -18.58 6.93 13.80
N VAL A 615 -17.45 6.22 13.69
CA VAL A 615 -16.33 6.62 12.84
C VAL A 615 -16.21 5.61 11.71
N ALA A 616 -16.02 6.08 10.49
CA ALA A 616 -15.89 5.24 9.31
C ALA A 616 -14.58 5.50 8.56
N ALA A 617 -13.85 4.45 8.21
CA ALA A 617 -12.56 4.55 7.53
C ALA A 617 -12.19 3.26 6.80
N THR A 618 -11.37 3.35 5.75
CA THR A 618 -10.82 2.13 5.14
C THR A 618 -9.90 1.41 6.11
N THR A 619 -9.79 0.08 5.99
CA THR A 619 -8.94 -0.74 6.88
C THR A 619 -7.49 -0.28 6.87
N ALA A 620 -6.96 0.09 5.71
CA ALA A 620 -5.62 0.69 5.61
C ALA A 620 -5.48 1.99 6.44
N THR A 621 -6.55 2.78 6.54
CA THR A 621 -6.56 4.03 7.35
C THR A 621 -6.58 3.73 8.85
N CYS A 622 -7.11 2.59 9.29
CA CYS A 622 -7.10 2.16 10.70
C CYS A 622 -5.68 1.97 11.25
N GLY A 623 -4.71 1.66 10.39
CA GLY A 623 -3.28 1.63 10.72
C GLY A 623 -2.60 3.01 10.74
N SER A 624 -3.31 4.10 10.46
CA SER A 624 -2.72 5.46 10.51
C SER A 624 -2.42 5.90 11.94
N ARG A 625 -1.41 6.76 12.11
CA ARG A 625 -1.05 7.37 13.40
C ARG A 625 -2.21 8.11 14.09
N ILE A 626 -3.25 8.51 13.35
CA ILE A 626 -4.43 9.18 13.90
C ILE A 626 -5.40 8.15 14.49
N LEU A 627 -5.80 7.12 13.72
CA LEU A 627 -6.78 6.14 14.21
C LEU A 627 -6.23 5.18 15.27
N ARG A 628 -4.90 5.01 15.33
CA ARG A 628 -4.23 4.25 16.41
C ARG A 628 -4.37 4.89 17.80
N GLU A 629 -4.72 6.17 17.87
CA GLU A 629 -4.95 6.91 19.14
C GLU A 629 -6.40 6.81 19.62
N LEU A 630 -7.24 6.04 18.92
CA LEU A 630 -8.66 5.88 19.24
C LEU A 630 -8.97 4.44 19.61
N GLU A 631 -9.87 4.31 20.57
CA GLU A 631 -10.46 3.04 20.98
C GLU A 631 -11.98 3.08 20.70
N PHE A 632 -12.51 1.92 20.36
CA PHE A 632 -13.90 1.71 20.03
C PHE A 632 -14.44 0.53 20.83
N ASP A 633 -15.72 0.57 21.18
CA ASP A 633 -16.36 -0.58 21.81
C ASP A 633 -16.51 -1.70 20.79
N VAL A 634 -16.85 -1.36 19.54
CA VAL A 634 -17.05 -2.32 18.45
C VAL A 634 -16.36 -1.89 17.17
N VAL A 635 -15.69 -2.83 16.52
CA VAL A 635 -15.19 -2.67 15.15
C VAL A 635 -16.00 -3.57 14.22
N LEU A 636 -16.63 -3.00 13.20
CA LEU A 636 -17.27 -3.73 12.13
C LEU A 636 -16.41 -3.62 10.87
N VAL A 637 -16.04 -4.76 10.27
CA VAL A 637 -15.24 -4.80 9.05
C VAL A 637 -16.05 -5.46 7.94
N ASP A 638 -16.49 -4.67 6.95
CA ASP A 638 -17.07 -5.18 5.70
C ASP A 638 -15.98 -5.63 4.73
N GLU A 639 -16.34 -6.52 3.81
CA GLU A 639 -15.42 -7.14 2.86
C GLU A 639 -14.24 -7.87 3.52
N ALA A 640 -14.43 -8.38 4.73
CA ALA A 640 -13.35 -8.97 5.55
C ALA A 640 -12.69 -10.21 4.91
N SER A 641 -13.38 -10.90 4.00
CA SER A 641 -12.81 -12.03 3.25
C SER A 641 -11.80 -11.62 2.16
N GLN A 642 -11.80 -10.36 1.75
CA GLN A 642 -10.84 -9.80 0.78
C GLN A 642 -9.61 -9.16 1.45
N LEU A 643 -9.61 -9.05 2.78
CA LEU A 643 -8.50 -8.50 3.53
C LEU A 643 -7.53 -9.60 3.91
N THR A 644 -6.22 -9.31 3.78
CA THR A 644 -5.21 -10.14 4.42
C THR A 644 -5.48 -10.18 5.93
N GLU A 645 -5.03 -11.23 6.60
CA GLU A 645 -5.16 -11.30 8.06
C GLU A 645 -4.51 -10.09 8.77
N PRO A 646 -3.28 -9.67 8.43
CA PRO A 646 -2.67 -8.45 8.98
C PRO A 646 -3.46 -7.16 8.72
N ASP A 647 -4.07 -6.99 7.54
CA ASP A 647 -4.92 -5.82 7.30
C ASP A 647 -6.14 -5.83 8.23
N THR A 648 -6.78 -6.99 8.40
CA THR A 648 -7.92 -7.12 9.33
C THR A 648 -7.50 -6.78 10.77
N LEU A 649 -6.30 -7.21 11.19
CA LEU A 649 -5.70 -6.86 12.49
C LEU A 649 -5.61 -5.33 12.68
N ALA A 650 -5.29 -4.57 11.64
CA ALA A 650 -5.15 -3.11 11.71
C ALA A 650 -6.44 -2.42 12.19
N ALA A 651 -7.61 -2.96 11.82
CA ALA A 651 -8.91 -2.47 12.28
C ALA A 651 -9.30 -3.05 13.64
N ILE A 652 -9.27 -4.37 13.84
CA ILE A 652 -9.81 -4.98 15.07
C ILE A 652 -8.97 -4.64 16.30
N ASN A 653 -7.69 -4.31 16.14
CA ASN A 653 -6.84 -3.80 17.23
C ASN A 653 -7.33 -2.46 17.82
N ARG A 654 -8.34 -1.82 17.22
CA ARG A 654 -8.98 -0.59 17.73
C ARG A 654 -10.24 -0.86 18.54
N GLY A 655 -10.77 -2.09 18.53
CA GLY A 655 -12.03 -2.46 19.17
C GLY A 655 -11.83 -3.34 20.39
N ALA A 656 -12.76 -3.31 21.35
CA ALA A 656 -12.86 -4.32 22.40
C ALA A 656 -13.45 -5.64 21.86
N ARG A 657 -14.47 -5.54 21.01
CA ARG A 657 -15.05 -6.65 20.23
C ARG A 657 -15.14 -6.30 18.75
N PHE A 658 -15.32 -7.30 17.90
CA PHE A 658 -15.39 -7.08 16.46
C PHE A 658 -16.41 -7.94 15.73
N VAL A 659 -16.90 -7.43 14.61
CA VAL A 659 -17.79 -8.14 13.70
C VAL A 659 -17.18 -8.12 12.31
N LEU A 660 -16.90 -9.30 11.76
CA LEU A 660 -16.39 -9.41 10.40
C LEU A 660 -17.54 -9.79 9.47
N VAL A 661 -17.75 -9.00 8.42
CA VAL A 661 -18.74 -9.25 7.38
C VAL A 661 -18.01 -9.57 6.09
N GLY A 662 -18.30 -10.73 5.52
CA GLY A 662 -17.52 -11.24 4.40
C GLY A 662 -18.19 -12.41 3.70
N ASP A 663 -17.50 -12.92 2.69
CA ASP A 663 -17.88 -14.13 1.97
C ASP A 663 -16.62 -14.83 1.46
N HIS A 664 -16.27 -15.96 2.08
CA HIS A 664 -15.09 -16.75 1.73
C HIS A 664 -15.26 -17.51 0.41
N GLU A 665 -16.48 -17.57 -0.13
CA GLU A 665 -16.81 -18.13 -1.45
C GLU A 665 -16.73 -17.07 -2.58
N GLN A 666 -16.37 -15.83 -2.25
CA GLN A 666 -16.02 -14.75 -3.18
C GLN A 666 -14.50 -14.49 -3.16
N LEU A 667 -14.03 -13.40 -3.79
CA LEU A 667 -12.59 -13.18 -3.98
C LEU A 667 -11.81 -13.21 -2.66
N PRO A 668 -10.68 -13.96 -2.62
CA PRO A 668 -9.74 -13.89 -1.50
C PRO A 668 -8.93 -12.58 -1.56
N PRO A 669 -8.06 -12.33 -0.56
CA PRO A 669 -7.11 -11.24 -0.61
C PRO A 669 -6.19 -11.34 -1.84
N VAL A 670 -5.96 -10.21 -2.50
CA VAL A 670 -5.04 -10.13 -3.64
C VAL A 670 -3.63 -9.88 -3.13
N VAL A 671 -2.76 -10.88 -3.24
CA VAL A 671 -1.36 -10.84 -2.79
C VAL A 671 -0.44 -11.21 -3.96
N ARG A 672 0.75 -10.59 -4.04
CA ARG A 672 1.70 -10.86 -5.12
C ARG A 672 2.59 -12.06 -4.84
N SER A 673 3.03 -12.17 -3.59
CA SER A 673 3.89 -13.25 -3.09
C SER A 673 3.16 -14.58 -2.91
N GLY A 674 1.82 -14.55 -2.76
CA GLY A 674 1.01 -15.74 -2.51
C GLY A 674 1.08 -16.21 -1.05
N GLY A 675 0.91 -17.52 -0.84
CA GLY A 675 1.13 -18.16 0.46
C GLY A 675 0.15 -17.72 1.56
N ARG A 676 0.67 -17.55 2.78
CA ARG A 676 -0.11 -17.38 4.04
C ARG A 676 -1.04 -16.16 4.05
N LEU A 677 -0.70 -15.10 3.31
CA LEU A 677 -1.51 -13.88 3.22
C LEU A 677 -2.78 -14.06 2.37
N SER A 678 -2.88 -15.12 1.58
CA SER A 678 -4.05 -15.42 0.74
C SER A 678 -5.25 -15.92 1.54
N LYS A 679 -5.06 -16.31 2.81
CA LYS A 679 -6.14 -16.72 3.71
C LYS A 679 -6.51 -15.58 4.64
N SER A 680 -7.74 -15.08 4.49
CA SER A 680 -8.25 -13.99 5.33
C SER A 680 -8.50 -14.42 6.78
N LEU A 681 -8.51 -13.45 7.70
CA LEU A 681 -8.92 -13.71 9.08
C LEU A 681 -10.37 -14.20 9.16
N PHE A 682 -11.25 -13.70 8.28
CA PHE A 682 -12.64 -14.14 8.20
C PHE A 682 -12.75 -15.63 7.89
N GLU A 683 -12.04 -16.09 6.85
CA GLU A 683 -12.03 -17.50 6.43
C GLU A 683 -11.48 -18.40 7.53
N ARG A 684 -10.35 -18.00 8.15
CA ARG A 684 -9.77 -18.75 9.27
C ARG A 684 -10.72 -18.87 10.46
N LEU A 685 -11.31 -17.76 10.92
CA LEU A 685 -12.24 -17.79 12.06
C LEU A 685 -13.56 -18.52 11.73
N HIS A 686 -14.02 -18.47 10.48
CA HIS A 686 -15.20 -19.21 10.04
C HIS A 686 -14.99 -20.73 10.12
N GLU A 687 -13.82 -21.20 9.68
CA GLU A 687 -13.46 -22.62 9.78
C GLU A 687 -13.25 -23.08 11.23
N THR A 688 -12.61 -22.24 12.07
CA THR A 688 -12.33 -22.58 13.47
C THR A 688 -13.59 -22.51 14.34
N TYR A 689 -14.42 -21.49 14.15
CA TYR A 689 -15.60 -21.19 14.97
C TYR A 689 -16.87 -21.05 14.11
N PRO A 690 -17.33 -22.12 13.46
CA PRO A 690 -18.51 -22.05 12.60
C PRO A 690 -19.77 -21.58 13.36
N GLU A 691 -19.86 -21.82 14.67
CA GLU A 691 -20.94 -21.36 15.52
C GLU A 691 -20.96 -19.82 15.68
N ALA A 692 -19.83 -19.13 15.50
CA ALA A 692 -19.77 -17.67 15.52
C ALA A 692 -20.26 -17.04 14.22
N SER A 693 -20.47 -17.85 13.17
CA SER A 693 -20.84 -17.40 11.83
C SER A 693 -22.33 -17.61 11.54
N VAL A 694 -22.97 -16.59 10.97
CA VAL A 694 -24.34 -16.68 10.47
C VAL A 694 -24.36 -16.31 8.99
N MET A 695 -24.84 -17.22 8.15
CA MET A 695 -25.03 -17.01 6.73
C MET A 695 -26.38 -16.32 6.46
N LEU A 696 -26.33 -15.26 5.65
CA LEU A 696 -27.54 -14.65 5.08
C LEU A 696 -28.00 -15.49 3.89
N ASP A 697 -29.19 -16.10 3.97
CA ASP A 697 -29.66 -17.09 2.99
C ASP A 697 -30.65 -16.53 1.96
N GLN A 698 -31.24 -15.35 2.21
CA GLN A 698 -32.18 -14.69 1.30
C GLN A 698 -31.51 -13.58 0.47
N GLN A 699 -31.58 -13.68 -0.86
CA GLN A 699 -31.00 -12.72 -1.81
C GLN A 699 -32.05 -11.94 -2.62
N TYR A 700 -31.73 -10.68 -2.93
CA TYR A 700 -32.62 -9.70 -3.55
C TYR A 700 -32.18 -9.26 -4.96
N ARG A 701 -31.24 -9.98 -5.58
CA ARG A 701 -30.57 -9.60 -6.84
C ARG A 701 -30.93 -10.51 -8.02
N MET A 702 -30.62 -11.79 -7.92
CA MET A 702 -30.60 -12.74 -9.04
C MET A 702 -31.96 -13.39 -9.24
N SER A 703 -32.37 -13.60 -10.50
CA SER A 703 -33.48 -14.49 -10.83
C SER A 703 -33.20 -15.91 -10.34
N GLN A 704 -34.24 -16.71 -10.11
CA GLN A 704 -34.05 -18.08 -9.62
C GLN A 704 -33.18 -18.92 -10.57
N ARG A 705 -33.32 -18.71 -11.89
CA ARG A 705 -32.55 -19.43 -12.92
C ARG A 705 -31.05 -19.16 -12.82
N ILE A 706 -30.67 -17.91 -12.58
CA ILE A 706 -29.27 -17.47 -12.42
C ILE A 706 -28.73 -17.94 -11.08
N GLN A 707 -29.49 -17.69 -10.02
CA GLN A 707 -29.10 -17.95 -8.64
C GLN A 707 -28.85 -19.44 -8.34
N ALA A 708 -29.61 -20.34 -8.98
CA ALA A 708 -29.59 -21.76 -8.69
C ALA A 708 -28.21 -22.41 -8.80
N PHE A 709 -27.39 -21.99 -9.77
CA PHE A 709 -26.03 -22.54 -9.93
C PHE A 709 -25.13 -22.11 -8.79
N SER A 710 -25.04 -20.80 -8.52
CA SER A 710 -24.24 -20.29 -7.40
C SER A 710 -24.68 -20.93 -6.08
N SER A 711 -25.99 -21.07 -5.84
CA SER A 711 -26.51 -21.75 -4.65
C SER A 711 -25.94 -23.14 -4.46
N ARG A 712 -26.03 -23.97 -5.52
CA ARG A 712 -25.71 -25.39 -5.45
C ARG A 712 -24.21 -25.63 -5.36
N GLU A 713 -23.42 -24.86 -6.11
CA GLU A 713 -21.98 -25.11 -6.24
C GLU A 713 -21.15 -24.46 -5.12
N PHE A 714 -21.59 -23.32 -4.58
CA PHE A 714 -20.81 -22.54 -3.61
C PHE A 714 -21.48 -22.35 -2.25
N TYR A 715 -22.79 -22.64 -2.12
CA TYR A 715 -23.55 -22.31 -0.91
C TYR A 715 -24.48 -23.44 -0.44
N ASP A 716 -24.14 -24.70 -0.75
CA ASP A 716 -24.88 -25.91 -0.34
C ASP A 716 -26.40 -25.91 -0.62
N GLY A 717 -26.83 -25.15 -1.62
CA GLY A 717 -28.25 -24.96 -1.96
C GLY A 717 -29.05 -24.09 -0.97
N GLN A 718 -28.37 -23.42 -0.03
CA GLN A 718 -29.00 -22.61 1.02
C GLN A 718 -29.42 -21.23 0.53
N LEU A 719 -28.69 -20.64 -0.43
CA LEU A 719 -29.02 -19.33 -0.99
C LEU A 719 -30.36 -19.41 -1.76
N ARG A 720 -31.27 -18.46 -1.53
CA ARG A 720 -32.62 -18.45 -2.11
C ARG A 720 -33.08 -17.02 -2.44
N PRO A 721 -33.89 -16.81 -3.51
CA PRO A 721 -34.53 -15.52 -3.72
C PRO A 721 -35.43 -15.13 -2.54
N ALA A 722 -35.33 -13.88 -2.09
CA ALA A 722 -36.06 -13.37 -0.94
C ALA A 722 -37.58 -13.24 -1.18
N SER A 723 -38.00 -13.14 -2.45
CA SER A 723 -39.41 -13.05 -2.83
C SER A 723 -39.67 -13.75 -4.17
N SER A 724 -40.95 -14.05 -4.45
CA SER A 724 -41.39 -14.59 -5.73
C SER A 724 -41.16 -13.61 -6.89
N GLU A 725 -41.16 -12.30 -6.61
CA GLU A 725 -40.83 -11.25 -7.59
C GLU A 725 -39.36 -11.33 -8.01
N VAL A 726 -38.44 -11.40 -7.03
CA VAL A 726 -37.00 -11.58 -7.32
C VAL A 726 -36.75 -12.92 -8.02
N ALA A 727 -37.42 -14.00 -7.59
CA ALA A 727 -37.28 -15.31 -8.21
C ALA A 727 -37.71 -15.30 -9.69
N GLY A 728 -38.81 -14.61 -9.99
CA GLY A 728 -39.47 -14.61 -11.28
C GLY A 728 -39.08 -13.48 -12.23
N GLN A 729 -38.15 -12.59 -11.86
CA GLN A 729 -37.75 -11.43 -12.66
C GLN A 729 -37.22 -11.80 -14.05
N ARG A 730 -37.53 -10.98 -15.05
CA ARG A 730 -37.26 -11.21 -16.48
C ARG A 730 -36.89 -9.91 -17.19
N LEU A 731 -36.31 -10.03 -18.37
CA LEU A 731 -36.01 -8.89 -19.26
C LEU A 731 -37.24 -8.05 -19.62
N THR A 732 -38.43 -8.66 -19.68
CA THR A 732 -39.69 -7.94 -19.93
C THR A 732 -39.97 -6.86 -18.87
N ASP A 733 -39.43 -7.02 -17.65
CA ASP A 733 -39.60 -6.05 -16.56
C ASP A 733 -38.83 -4.74 -16.81
N VAL A 734 -37.86 -4.74 -17.73
CA VAL A 734 -37.15 -3.55 -18.24
C VAL A 734 -37.54 -3.22 -19.68
N GLY A 735 -38.69 -3.72 -20.15
CA GLY A 735 -39.23 -3.40 -21.47
C GLY A 735 -38.52 -4.10 -22.63
N VAL A 736 -37.75 -5.15 -22.36
CA VAL A 736 -37.02 -5.93 -23.38
C VAL A 736 -37.71 -7.27 -23.58
N ASP A 737 -38.27 -7.49 -24.77
CA ASP A 737 -38.88 -8.76 -25.15
C ASP A 737 -37.82 -9.75 -25.65
N PRO A 738 -37.68 -10.94 -25.05
CA PRO A 738 -36.75 -11.97 -25.54
C PRO A 738 -37.12 -12.45 -26.94
N GLY A 739 -36.14 -12.53 -27.84
CA GLY A 739 -36.31 -12.97 -29.22
C GLY A 739 -35.04 -12.76 -30.07
N GLY A 740 -34.87 -13.59 -31.11
CA GLY A 740 -33.67 -13.52 -31.95
C GLY A 740 -32.40 -13.86 -31.15
N ALA A 741 -31.46 -12.91 -31.06
CA ALA A 741 -30.21 -13.03 -30.30
C ALA A 741 -30.32 -12.57 -28.83
N VAL A 742 -31.50 -12.06 -28.41
CA VAL A 742 -31.77 -11.61 -27.04
C VAL A 742 -32.46 -12.72 -26.26
N HIS A 743 -31.73 -13.32 -25.34
CA HIS A 743 -32.23 -14.39 -24.47
C HIS A 743 -32.39 -13.89 -23.03
N GLY A 744 -33.37 -14.43 -22.30
CA GLY A 744 -33.52 -14.21 -20.86
C GLY A 744 -33.03 -15.42 -20.06
N GLY A 745 -32.69 -15.22 -18.78
CA GLY A 745 -32.20 -16.29 -17.93
C GLY A 745 -30.70 -16.52 -18.12
N VAL A 746 -30.31 -17.70 -18.59
CA VAL A 746 -28.90 -18.09 -18.76
C VAL A 746 -28.72 -18.63 -20.17
N THR A 747 -27.66 -18.22 -20.86
CA THR A 747 -27.38 -18.67 -22.23
C THR A 747 -25.88 -18.83 -22.42
N PHE A 748 -25.47 -19.86 -23.16
CA PHE A 748 -24.09 -20.09 -23.55
C PHE A 748 -23.92 -19.99 -25.07
N TYR A 749 -22.85 -19.33 -25.50
CA TYR A 749 -22.42 -19.26 -26.90
C TYR A 749 -21.04 -19.90 -27.04
N ASP A 750 -20.98 -21.05 -27.72
CA ASP A 750 -19.73 -21.69 -28.11
C ASP A 750 -18.97 -20.84 -29.13
N VAL A 751 -17.76 -20.45 -28.76
CA VAL A 751 -16.80 -19.77 -29.63
C VAL A 751 -15.46 -20.51 -29.48
N PRO A 752 -15.01 -21.26 -30.50
CA PRO A 752 -13.73 -21.95 -30.44
C PRO A 752 -12.59 -21.00 -30.14
N GLY A 753 -11.77 -21.33 -29.13
CA GLY A 753 -10.71 -20.48 -28.65
C GLY A 753 -9.54 -20.39 -29.63
N THR A 754 -8.78 -19.29 -29.53
CA THR A 754 -7.57 -19.04 -30.32
C THR A 754 -6.29 -19.24 -29.49
N ASP A 755 -5.13 -19.38 -30.17
CA ASP A 755 -3.82 -19.55 -29.52
C ASP A 755 -3.23 -18.22 -28.94
N ASP A 756 -3.92 -17.07 -29.05
CA ASP A 756 -3.42 -15.72 -28.65
C ASP A 756 -3.57 -15.36 -27.16
N ALA A 757 -2.57 -15.62 -26.30
CA ALA A 757 -2.67 -15.73 -24.82
C ALA A 757 -3.71 -14.88 -24.05
N HIS A 758 -3.90 -13.59 -24.36
CA HIS A 758 -4.68 -12.65 -23.53
C HIS A 758 -5.86 -11.97 -24.23
N VAL A 759 -6.07 -12.24 -25.53
CA VAL A 759 -7.12 -11.63 -26.35
C VAL A 759 -7.70 -12.71 -27.25
N ASP A 760 -9.03 -12.79 -27.31
CA ASP A 760 -9.72 -13.58 -28.32
C ASP A 760 -10.61 -12.65 -29.15
N PRO A 761 -10.18 -12.28 -30.37
CA PRO A 761 -10.96 -11.43 -31.25
C PRO A 761 -12.31 -12.04 -31.65
N ALA A 762 -12.42 -13.37 -31.78
CA ALA A 762 -13.68 -13.99 -32.17
C ALA A 762 -14.69 -13.95 -31.01
N GLU A 763 -14.25 -14.20 -29.78
CA GLU A 763 -15.09 -14.00 -28.59
C GLU A 763 -15.49 -12.53 -28.46
N ALA A 764 -14.57 -11.58 -28.67
CA ALA A 764 -14.87 -10.16 -28.54
C ALA A 764 -15.89 -9.67 -29.58
N ASP A 765 -15.87 -10.19 -30.80
CA ASP A 765 -16.90 -9.93 -31.81
C ASP A 765 -18.25 -10.50 -31.38
N ARG A 766 -18.26 -11.75 -30.89
CA ARG A 766 -19.49 -12.38 -30.39
C ARG A 766 -20.09 -11.61 -29.22
N VAL A 767 -19.26 -11.16 -28.28
CA VAL A 767 -19.71 -10.33 -27.16
C VAL A 767 -20.31 -9.01 -27.66
N ALA A 768 -19.66 -8.35 -28.62
CA ALA A 768 -20.17 -7.11 -29.19
C ALA A 768 -21.53 -7.31 -29.90
N ASP A 769 -21.70 -8.40 -30.64
CA ASP A 769 -22.96 -8.77 -31.29
C ASP A 769 -24.08 -8.98 -30.25
N VAL A 770 -23.79 -9.70 -29.17
CA VAL A 770 -24.74 -9.94 -28.07
C VAL A 770 -25.13 -8.63 -27.39
N VAL A 771 -24.15 -7.81 -27.03
CA VAL A 771 -24.38 -6.50 -26.38
C VAL A 771 -25.23 -5.60 -27.30
N THR A 772 -24.89 -5.53 -28.58
CA THR A 772 -25.64 -4.74 -29.57
C THR A 772 -27.08 -5.23 -29.68
N ALA A 773 -27.31 -6.54 -29.67
CA ALA A 773 -28.67 -7.09 -29.70
C ALA A 773 -29.52 -6.64 -28.49
N TYR A 774 -28.96 -6.60 -27.27
CA TYR A 774 -29.68 -6.08 -26.10
C TYR A 774 -29.98 -4.59 -26.20
N VAL A 775 -29.02 -3.79 -26.68
CA VAL A 775 -29.20 -2.34 -26.88
C VAL A 775 -30.25 -2.06 -27.96
N ASP A 776 -30.20 -2.78 -29.08
CA ASP A 776 -31.18 -2.66 -30.18
C ASP A 776 -32.59 -3.09 -29.75
N ALA A 777 -32.68 -4.02 -28.78
CA ALA A 777 -33.94 -4.40 -28.16
C ALA A 777 -34.45 -3.40 -27.10
N GLY A 778 -33.74 -2.29 -26.89
CA GLY A 778 -34.17 -1.15 -26.07
C GLY A 778 -33.59 -1.10 -24.67
N LEU A 779 -32.63 -1.96 -24.31
CA LEU A 779 -31.97 -1.91 -23.01
C LEU A 779 -31.00 -0.72 -22.94
N ASP A 780 -31.00 -0.01 -21.82
CA ASP A 780 -30.01 1.05 -21.58
C ASP A 780 -28.60 0.43 -21.54
N PRO A 781 -27.60 0.95 -22.29
CA PRO A 781 -26.23 0.46 -22.24
C PRO A 781 -25.65 0.39 -20.83
N GLY A 782 -26.03 1.31 -19.95
CA GLY A 782 -25.65 1.36 -18.54
C GLY A 782 -26.23 0.22 -17.71
N GLU A 783 -27.23 -0.53 -18.19
CA GLU A 783 -27.79 -1.72 -17.55
C GLU A 783 -27.11 -3.02 -18.00
N ILE A 784 -26.12 -2.94 -18.90
CA ILE A 784 -25.33 -4.05 -19.40
C ILE A 784 -23.92 -3.99 -18.81
N GLY A 785 -23.42 -5.15 -18.40
CA GLY A 785 -22.03 -5.34 -17.99
C GLY A 785 -21.36 -6.46 -18.76
N VAL A 786 -20.08 -6.29 -19.07
CA VAL A 786 -19.23 -7.34 -19.64
C VAL A 786 -18.06 -7.61 -18.71
N ILE A 787 -17.82 -8.89 -18.43
CA ILE A 787 -16.72 -9.37 -17.59
C ILE A 787 -15.79 -10.21 -18.46
N ALA A 788 -14.49 -9.92 -18.40
CA ALA A 788 -13.46 -10.73 -19.05
C ALA A 788 -12.24 -10.92 -18.13
N PRO A 789 -11.50 -12.05 -18.22
CA PRO A 789 -10.36 -12.33 -17.34
C PRO A 789 -9.16 -11.40 -17.58
N PHE A 790 -8.95 -10.98 -18.82
CA PHE A 790 -7.77 -10.21 -19.21
C PHE A 790 -8.13 -8.76 -19.54
N ARG A 791 -7.28 -7.83 -19.11
CA ARG A 791 -7.44 -6.39 -19.40
C ARG A 791 -7.31 -6.09 -20.90
N ALA A 792 -6.46 -6.85 -21.60
CA ALA A 792 -6.35 -6.75 -23.05
C ALA A 792 -7.67 -7.13 -23.74
N GLN A 793 -8.34 -8.19 -23.27
CA GLN A 793 -9.68 -8.55 -23.74
C GLN A 793 -10.73 -7.49 -23.38
N VAL A 794 -10.69 -6.94 -22.16
CA VAL A 794 -11.55 -5.81 -21.75
C VAL A 794 -11.41 -4.62 -22.70
N ALA A 795 -10.17 -4.25 -23.05
CA ALA A 795 -9.90 -3.16 -23.98
C ALA A 795 -10.39 -3.50 -25.41
N GLU A 796 -10.19 -4.73 -25.86
CA GLU A 796 -10.65 -5.19 -27.17
C GLU A 796 -12.18 -5.14 -27.28
N ILE A 797 -12.89 -5.69 -26.30
CA ILE A 797 -14.35 -5.66 -26.24
C ILE A 797 -14.83 -4.21 -26.15
N GLY A 798 -14.22 -3.39 -25.29
CA GLY A 798 -14.59 -2.00 -25.09
C GLY A 798 -14.53 -1.15 -26.38
N ARG A 799 -13.61 -1.48 -27.31
CA ARG A 799 -13.54 -0.84 -28.65
C ARG A 799 -14.71 -1.20 -29.56
N ARG A 800 -15.37 -2.34 -29.33
CA ARG A 800 -16.41 -2.91 -30.20
C ARG A 800 -17.81 -2.73 -29.61
N THR A 801 -17.93 -2.50 -28.31
CA THR A 801 -19.21 -2.27 -27.63
C THR A 801 -19.65 -0.80 -27.67
N PRO A 802 -20.97 -0.51 -27.66
CA PRO A 802 -21.48 0.85 -27.55
C PRO A 802 -20.99 1.59 -26.30
N ALA A 803 -20.86 2.92 -26.40
CA ALA A 803 -20.55 3.76 -25.26
C ALA A 803 -21.62 3.64 -24.16
N GLY A 804 -21.20 3.60 -22.90
CA GLY A 804 -22.08 3.45 -21.73
C GLY A 804 -22.16 2.03 -21.17
N VAL A 805 -21.76 1.01 -21.94
CA VAL A 805 -21.62 -0.37 -21.44
C VAL A 805 -20.43 -0.47 -20.50
N ALA A 806 -20.63 -1.09 -19.33
CA ALA A 806 -19.54 -1.32 -18.39
C ALA A 806 -18.75 -2.58 -18.78
N VAL A 807 -17.50 -2.44 -19.21
CA VAL A 807 -16.61 -3.58 -19.57
C VAL A 807 -15.41 -3.57 -18.61
N ASP A 808 -15.25 -4.61 -17.79
CA ASP A 808 -14.12 -4.69 -16.85
C ASP A 808 -13.76 -6.14 -16.48
N THR A 809 -12.70 -6.28 -15.69
CA THR A 809 -12.27 -7.54 -15.07
C THR A 809 -13.17 -7.96 -13.91
N VAL A 810 -13.14 -9.25 -13.56
CA VAL A 810 -13.95 -9.82 -12.47
C VAL A 810 -13.71 -9.12 -11.13
N ASP A 811 -12.45 -8.84 -10.80
CA ASP A 811 -12.01 -8.16 -9.57
C ASP A 811 -12.60 -6.76 -9.44
N ARG A 812 -12.73 -6.06 -10.57
CA ARG A 812 -13.25 -4.68 -10.62
C ARG A 812 -14.76 -4.59 -10.72
N PHE A 813 -15.41 -5.65 -11.20
CA PHE A 813 -16.87 -5.72 -11.22
C PHE A 813 -17.47 -6.04 -9.83
N GLN A 814 -16.63 -6.33 -8.84
CA GLN A 814 -17.07 -6.61 -7.47
C GLN A 814 -17.84 -5.43 -6.86
N GLY A 815 -18.84 -5.77 -6.04
CA GLY A 815 -19.79 -4.80 -5.48
C GLY A 815 -20.77 -4.18 -6.48
N SER A 816 -20.62 -4.42 -7.79
CA SER A 816 -21.56 -3.99 -8.83
C SER A 816 -22.51 -5.13 -9.24
N SER A 817 -23.62 -4.77 -9.89
CA SER A 817 -24.55 -5.71 -10.54
C SER A 817 -25.27 -5.00 -11.67
N LYS A 818 -25.69 -5.75 -12.70
CA LYS A 818 -26.37 -5.23 -13.89
C LYS A 818 -27.60 -6.06 -14.21
N GLU A 819 -28.52 -5.50 -14.99
CA GLU A 819 -29.70 -6.25 -15.45
C GLU A 819 -29.25 -7.43 -16.33
N VAL A 820 -28.26 -7.17 -17.21
CA VAL A 820 -27.62 -8.15 -18.08
C VAL A 820 -26.11 -8.18 -17.82
N ILE A 821 -25.54 -9.39 -17.68
CA ILE A 821 -24.09 -9.60 -17.68
C ILE A 821 -23.70 -10.54 -18.82
N VAL A 822 -22.63 -10.20 -19.53
CA VAL A 822 -21.96 -11.06 -20.49
C VAL A 822 -20.58 -11.43 -19.94
N VAL A 823 -20.22 -12.70 -19.93
CA VAL A 823 -18.90 -13.18 -19.48
C VAL A 823 -18.15 -13.75 -20.69
N SER A 824 -17.02 -13.14 -21.05
CA SER A 824 -16.05 -13.70 -22.01
C SER A 824 -15.00 -14.47 -21.23
N PHE A 825 -14.86 -15.76 -21.51
CA PHE A 825 -13.94 -16.63 -20.78
C PHE A 825 -12.54 -16.64 -21.34
N VAL A 826 -12.33 -16.31 -22.63
CA VAL A 826 -11.04 -16.43 -23.32
C VAL A 826 -10.43 -17.83 -23.08
N ALA A 827 -11.31 -18.84 -23.08
CA ALA A 827 -10.99 -20.20 -22.65
C ALA A 827 -10.12 -20.91 -23.68
N ARG A 828 -9.13 -21.66 -23.21
CA ARG A 828 -8.17 -22.42 -24.03
C ARG A 828 -8.02 -23.82 -23.50
N GLY A 829 -7.39 -24.70 -24.29
CA GLY A 829 -7.25 -26.12 -23.95
C GLY A 829 -6.74 -26.44 -22.53
N THR A 830 -5.93 -25.57 -21.90
CA THR A 830 -5.42 -25.75 -20.53
C THR A 830 -6.16 -24.94 -19.45
N LEU A 831 -7.19 -24.16 -19.82
CA LEU A 831 -7.92 -23.23 -18.95
C LEU A 831 -6.98 -22.36 -18.11
N GLU A 832 -5.96 -21.79 -18.75
CA GLU A 832 -5.07 -20.82 -18.12
C GLU A 832 -5.69 -19.42 -18.16
N GLY A 833 -5.63 -18.73 -17.03
CA GLY A 833 -6.00 -17.32 -16.93
C GLY A 833 -6.61 -16.95 -15.57
N PRO A 834 -6.69 -15.65 -15.25
CA PRO A 834 -7.08 -15.18 -13.93
C PRO A 834 -8.41 -15.74 -13.43
N ILE A 835 -9.43 -15.88 -14.29
CA ILE A 835 -10.75 -16.39 -13.89
C ILE A 835 -10.75 -17.89 -13.55
N PHE A 836 -9.75 -18.65 -13.99
CA PHE A 836 -9.63 -20.10 -13.80
C PHE A 836 -8.70 -20.47 -12.64
N GLU A 837 -7.85 -19.55 -12.19
CA GLU A 837 -6.95 -19.76 -11.04
C GLU A 837 -7.70 -20.00 -9.72
N ASP A 838 -8.90 -19.45 -9.59
CA ASP A 838 -9.75 -19.61 -8.40
C ASP A 838 -11.24 -19.63 -8.80
N HIS A 839 -11.93 -20.72 -8.47
CA HIS A 839 -13.37 -20.89 -8.72
C HIS A 839 -14.24 -19.78 -8.10
N ARG A 840 -13.77 -19.12 -7.04
CA ARG A 840 -14.47 -17.99 -6.40
C ARG A 840 -14.63 -16.80 -7.36
N ARG A 841 -13.70 -16.61 -8.31
CA ARG A 841 -13.81 -15.57 -9.36
C ARG A 841 -14.99 -15.84 -10.28
N VAL A 842 -15.23 -17.10 -10.62
CA VAL A 842 -16.38 -17.50 -11.44
C VAL A 842 -17.67 -17.24 -10.67
N ASN A 843 -17.76 -17.65 -9.40
CA ASN A 843 -18.93 -17.32 -8.56
C ASN A 843 -19.21 -15.81 -8.54
N VAL A 844 -18.16 -14.99 -8.42
CA VAL A 844 -18.26 -13.53 -8.48
C VAL A 844 -18.80 -13.07 -9.82
N ALA A 845 -18.32 -13.58 -10.95
CA ALA A 845 -18.78 -13.19 -12.29
C ALA A 845 -20.26 -13.56 -12.51
N LEU A 846 -20.64 -14.81 -12.21
CA LEU A 846 -22.00 -15.32 -12.41
C LEU A 846 -23.03 -14.57 -11.55
N SER A 847 -22.65 -14.15 -10.35
CA SER A 847 -23.55 -13.48 -9.40
C SER A 847 -23.73 -11.97 -9.61
N ARG A 848 -23.17 -11.40 -10.69
CA ARG A 848 -23.38 -9.99 -11.07
C ARG A 848 -24.67 -9.74 -11.85
N ALA A 849 -25.25 -10.77 -12.45
CA ALA A 849 -26.46 -10.66 -13.25
C ALA A 849 -27.73 -10.62 -12.39
N LYS A 850 -28.71 -9.80 -12.77
CA LYS A 850 -30.06 -9.83 -12.16
C LYS A 850 -31.03 -10.67 -12.99
N LYS A 851 -31.17 -10.36 -14.28
CA LYS A 851 -32.22 -10.90 -15.16
C LYS A 851 -31.71 -11.79 -16.28
N SER A 852 -30.54 -11.46 -16.85
CA SER A 852 -29.92 -12.29 -17.88
C SER A 852 -28.41 -12.42 -17.68
N LEU A 853 -27.91 -13.63 -17.90
CA LEU A 853 -26.50 -13.97 -17.90
C LEU A 853 -26.14 -14.68 -19.20
N VAL A 854 -25.19 -14.12 -19.93
CA VAL A 854 -24.67 -14.71 -21.17
C VAL A 854 -23.22 -15.13 -20.96
N LEU A 855 -22.92 -16.37 -21.31
CA LEU A 855 -21.60 -16.98 -21.22
C LEU A 855 -21.05 -17.17 -22.63
N VAL A 856 -19.81 -16.74 -22.88
CA VAL A 856 -19.15 -16.82 -24.18
C VAL A 856 -17.75 -17.42 -24.01
N GLY A 857 -17.46 -18.51 -24.72
CA GLY A 857 -16.14 -19.13 -24.72
C GLY A 857 -16.11 -20.50 -25.38
N ASP A 858 -14.94 -21.13 -25.39
CA ASP A 858 -14.73 -22.45 -25.99
C ASP A 858 -15.37 -23.56 -25.14
N GLU A 859 -16.42 -24.19 -25.66
CA GLU A 859 -17.15 -25.25 -24.95
C GLU A 859 -16.26 -26.43 -24.58
N ARG A 860 -15.40 -26.85 -25.51
CA ARG A 860 -14.54 -28.02 -25.34
C ARG A 860 -13.49 -27.77 -24.26
N ALA A 861 -12.93 -26.56 -24.22
CA ALA A 861 -12.01 -26.15 -23.18
C ALA A 861 -12.71 -26.11 -21.81
N LEU A 862 -13.85 -25.43 -21.71
CA LEU A 862 -14.59 -25.29 -20.45
C LEU A 862 -15.02 -26.66 -19.90
N ARG A 863 -15.55 -27.57 -20.74
CA ARG A 863 -15.95 -28.91 -20.30
C ARG A 863 -14.79 -29.83 -19.85
N SER A 864 -13.54 -29.39 -19.97
CA SER A 864 -12.39 -30.17 -19.49
C SER A 864 -12.32 -30.26 -17.96
N GLU A 865 -12.98 -29.34 -17.24
CA GLU A 865 -12.99 -29.26 -15.79
C GLU A 865 -14.41 -29.46 -15.22
N PRO A 866 -14.60 -30.26 -14.15
CA PRO A 866 -15.94 -30.66 -13.69
C PRO A 866 -16.88 -29.53 -13.29
N LEU A 867 -16.35 -28.42 -12.74
CA LEU A 867 -17.18 -27.28 -12.32
C LEU A 867 -17.80 -26.60 -13.55
N TYR A 868 -16.99 -26.36 -14.57
CA TYR A 868 -17.42 -25.69 -15.79
C TYR A 868 -18.27 -26.60 -16.67
N ASP A 869 -18.03 -27.91 -16.68
CA ASP A 869 -18.93 -28.86 -17.35
C ASP A 869 -20.36 -28.76 -16.79
N ARG A 870 -20.51 -28.75 -15.46
CA ARG A 870 -21.81 -28.50 -14.81
C ARG A 870 -22.38 -27.11 -15.09
N MET A 871 -21.53 -26.12 -15.34
CA MET A 871 -21.93 -24.76 -15.70
C MET A 871 -22.51 -24.71 -17.12
N ILE A 872 -21.88 -25.39 -18.09
CA ILE A 872 -22.42 -25.48 -19.45
C ILE A 872 -23.72 -26.28 -19.45
N ASP A 873 -23.76 -27.43 -18.79
CA ASP A 873 -25.01 -28.20 -18.61
C ASP A 873 -26.12 -27.33 -17.99
N TRP A 874 -25.75 -26.47 -17.03
CA TRP A 874 -26.67 -25.51 -16.46
C TRP A 874 -27.11 -24.43 -17.43
N ALA A 875 -26.27 -23.96 -18.34
CA ALA A 875 -26.66 -22.99 -19.36
C ALA A 875 -27.59 -23.61 -20.41
N ASP A 876 -27.43 -24.90 -20.72
CA ASP A 876 -28.19 -25.63 -21.75
C ASP A 876 -29.60 -26.08 -21.30
N MET A 877 -29.92 -26.02 -20.00
CA MET A 877 -31.26 -26.34 -19.50
C MET A 877 -32.30 -25.30 -19.96
N GLU A 878 -33.35 -25.72 -20.67
CA GLU A 878 -34.48 -24.86 -21.07
C GLU A 878 -35.34 -24.38 -19.88
#